data_AF-A0A9E1SMQ4-F1
#
_entry.id   AF-A0A9E1SMQ4-F1
#
_cell.length_a   1.000
_cell.length_b   1.000
_cell.length_c   1.000
_cell.angle_alpha   90.00
_cell.angle_beta   90.00
_cell.angle_gamma   90.00
#
_symmetry.space_group_name_H-M   'P 1'
#
loop_
_entity.id
_entity.type
_entity.pdbx_description
1 polymer ?
#
loop_
_entity_poly.entity_id
_entity_poly.type
_entity_poly.pdbx_seq_one_letter_code
_entity_poly.pdbx_strand_id
1 'polypeptide(L)'
;MNIHYPATLPVSQQVEKIKKTIASNQVTILCGETGSGKTTQLPKICLSMGRGQDKFIGHTQPRRIAARSVATRIASELDVDLGAQVGFKVRFADKTSNGTSIKVMTDGILLAETQKDPKLIQYDTIIIDEAHERSLNIDFLLGYIKNLLPKRPDLKIIITSATIDVEKFSAHFNQAPIIQVSGRTFPVDIIYRPLKQLSQDVVENIEDAVLSSINDLPPGNKGDILIFLPGERDIHDIKKFLTDQLKNKFEILPLFSRLPVKEQQKIFKQGTTRRIILTTNIAETSLTVPGIKYVIDTGLARIVRYNPRLKIEQLLIEKISQASANQRSGRCGRIAPGVCIRLYDEEDFDLRPTFTDPEIMRTSLASVILKMASLDLGPVHQFPFLQPPINKFIQDGYQLLYELDAVDRDFKILPMGHQLAKLPLDPSLGRILIESNKQACLNEILIIISALSISDPRERPLDKAEKADQAHLLFHDPDSGFMSFIKLWKLLDAKISIKSGKGLRSFCQKYFVSYTRIREWQELYKQLAEMTKELDFKASKKDVTYERIHISLLTGLLGNIGTKIIDSHEYVGTRGIKFLIGPTLFRKKNYKWVMAAEIIDTGKLYAQCIAKIEVDWIERLSKHLVEYEYSNPRWNSKLSRVDASQKTLLYGLVINANKTIHYGSINPEESRSIFIRQGLVENQYESPAPFWTHNQKLIDEIKQLEHKSRRQDILINDDILFDFYDSKISNEIMNGAGFEFWRKGIEKDEPKFLFLSKDYLMQKNADQIDGVQFPDQVKRNNVDVKLNYHFEPNHPMDGLTASFPYHGLSQVKQESFDWLVPGMIREKVLNVFKLLPKPVRTQLTPLPKTITEFLVQADTTNNFNQELTQFIREKTKSTLRVDATLVKNLPMHLKVNFMITDDEGVEIDTSKKLSELQAEHKEKVTEVIEEMAFDIEKDDLTFWPEHDVPEKVSAERQGEEIVGYPALIPNEVNVDLKVLDNETEAKSLHQLGVRMLLTLQLKDRIKILKKTPPQFDRYGLSLKTYIETDALKENFIEIVLNESMNWSEPVPRTKGNFEKLVTFAKKRIGEVIIELSNSLTLIAESYHAITLALKSQQHLPSTVREDIDEQLELLLPAYEPPLFVYDQIKHFPRYLAALRIRIEKYTQRQEKDAESLKGLKRLQDKWIEKVIDFVENDEEVPDMYVDFQYALQELRVSLFAQELKTLYPISQKRVEKQWYEMMLK
;
A
#
# COMPACT_ATOMS: atom_id res chain seq x y z
N MET A 1 -49.16 0.82 -43.43
CA MET A 1 -47.83 0.40 -43.90
C MET A 1 -47.81 -1.12 -43.94
N ASN A 2 -47.52 -1.75 -45.09
CA ASN A 2 -47.45 -3.21 -45.18
C ASN A 2 -46.07 -3.67 -44.69
N ILE A 3 -46.03 -4.33 -43.53
CA ILE A 3 -44.78 -4.77 -42.89
C ILE A 3 -44.54 -6.25 -43.23
N HIS A 4 -43.45 -6.52 -43.96
CA HIS A 4 -43.05 -7.87 -44.34
C HIS A 4 -41.98 -8.44 -43.38
N TYR A 5 -42.15 -9.70 -42.96
CA TYR A 5 -41.21 -10.44 -42.11
C TYR A 5 -40.56 -11.59 -42.90
N PRO A 6 -39.23 -11.65 -43.03
CA PRO A 6 -38.56 -12.72 -43.77
C PRO A 6 -38.76 -14.08 -43.10
N ALA A 7 -39.38 -15.05 -43.78
CA ALA A 7 -39.70 -16.38 -43.25
C ALA A 7 -38.47 -17.22 -42.83
N THR A 8 -37.29 -16.86 -43.33
CA THR A 8 -36.01 -17.51 -43.03
C THR A 8 -35.48 -17.17 -41.64
N LEU A 9 -35.92 -16.06 -41.03
CA LEU A 9 -35.46 -15.62 -39.72
C LEU A 9 -36.28 -16.26 -38.58
N PRO A 10 -35.64 -16.84 -37.55
CA PRO A 10 -36.34 -17.44 -36.41
C PRO A 10 -37.33 -16.51 -35.71
N VAL A 11 -37.00 -15.23 -35.54
CA VAL A 11 -37.89 -14.24 -34.88
C VAL A 11 -39.19 -14.04 -35.68
N SER A 12 -39.12 -14.11 -37.02
CA SER A 12 -40.30 -13.95 -37.89
C SER A 12 -41.34 -15.06 -37.67
N GLN A 13 -40.91 -16.25 -37.24
CA GLN A 13 -41.82 -17.38 -36.97
C GLN A 13 -42.58 -17.22 -35.65
N GLN A 14 -42.13 -16.32 -34.78
CA GLN A 14 -42.67 -16.10 -33.43
C GLN A 14 -43.39 -14.75 -33.30
N VAL A 15 -43.67 -14.05 -34.41
CA VAL A 15 -44.22 -12.67 -34.41
C VAL A 15 -45.49 -12.57 -33.56
N GLU A 16 -46.46 -13.46 -33.74
CA GLU A 16 -47.74 -13.39 -33.00
C GLU A 16 -47.57 -13.67 -31.50
N LYS A 17 -46.67 -14.61 -31.13
CA LYS A 17 -46.32 -14.85 -29.72
C LYS A 17 -45.67 -13.62 -29.08
N ILE A 18 -44.76 -12.97 -29.82
CA ILE A 18 -44.07 -11.74 -29.37
C ILE A 18 -45.07 -10.60 -29.19
N LYS A 19 -45.95 -10.34 -30.18
CA LYS A 19 -47.00 -9.32 -30.09
C LYS A 19 -47.90 -9.51 -28.87
N LYS A 20 -48.40 -10.74 -28.68
CA LYS A 20 -49.27 -11.08 -27.53
C LYS A 20 -48.55 -10.81 -26.20
N THR A 21 -47.29 -11.19 -26.09
CA THR A 21 -46.50 -11.01 -24.86
C THR A 21 -46.24 -9.53 -24.57
N ILE A 22 -45.85 -8.74 -25.58
CA ILE A 22 -45.63 -7.28 -25.44
C ILE A 22 -46.93 -6.56 -25.08
N ALA A 23 -48.07 -6.98 -25.65
CA ALA A 23 -49.37 -6.39 -25.34
C ALA A 23 -49.72 -6.60 -23.86
N SER A 24 -49.63 -7.85 -23.37
CA SER A 24 -50.01 -8.23 -22.01
C SER A 24 -49.05 -7.77 -20.91
N ASN A 25 -47.81 -7.40 -21.23
CA ASN A 25 -46.78 -7.11 -20.22
C ASN A 25 -46.13 -5.74 -20.46
N GLN A 26 -45.78 -5.04 -19.39
CA GLN A 26 -45.08 -3.75 -19.52
C GLN A 26 -43.61 -3.95 -19.94
N VAL A 27 -42.96 -4.99 -19.41
CA VAL A 27 -41.59 -5.38 -19.75
C VAL A 27 -41.60 -6.76 -20.41
N THR A 28 -40.80 -6.96 -21.45
CA THR A 28 -40.62 -8.26 -22.12
C THR A 28 -39.14 -8.51 -22.38
N ILE A 29 -38.67 -9.71 -22.09
CA ILE A 29 -37.29 -10.11 -22.34
C ILE A 29 -37.28 -11.09 -23.50
N LEU A 30 -36.44 -10.83 -24.49
CA LEU A 30 -36.29 -11.71 -25.66
C LEU A 30 -34.86 -12.21 -25.75
N CYS A 31 -34.71 -13.52 -25.52
CA CYS A 31 -33.45 -14.24 -25.66
C CYS A 31 -33.36 -14.87 -27.05
N GLY A 32 -32.24 -14.72 -27.72
CA GLY A 32 -31.93 -15.49 -28.92
C GLY A 32 -30.56 -15.15 -29.44
N GLU A 33 -29.93 -16.05 -30.19
CA GLU A 33 -28.56 -15.86 -30.65
C GLU A 33 -28.43 -14.70 -31.65
N THR A 34 -27.22 -14.20 -31.85
CA THR A 34 -26.93 -13.22 -32.92
C THR A 34 -27.32 -13.78 -34.29
N GLY A 35 -28.01 -13.00 -35.12
CA GLY A 35 -28.48 -13.45 -36.44
C GLY A 35 -29.90 -14.03 -36.48
N SER A 36 -30.55 -14.24 -35.32
CA SER A 36 -31.96 -14.66 -35.24
C SER A 36 -32.97 -13.62 -35.76
N GLY A 37 -32.54 -12.37 -35.96
CA GLY A 37 -33.36 -11.26 -36.46
C GLY A 37 -33.94 -10.32 -35.40
N LYS A 38 -33.60 -10.50 -34.11
CA LYS A 38 -34.17 -9.70 -32.99
C LYS A 38 -34.09 -8.19 -33.25
N THR A 39 -32.87 -7.71 -33.49
CA THR A 39 -32.53 -6.30 -33.68
C THR A 39 -33.30 -5.63 -34.81
N THR A 40 -33.48 -6.32 -35.95
CA THR A 40 -34.15 -5.71 -37.12
C THR A 40 -35.66 -5.93 -37.14
N GLN A 41 -36.15 -7.04 -36.58
CA GLN A 41 -37.57 -7.38 -36.64
C GLN A 41 -38.39 -6.78 -35.48
N LEU A 42 -37.83 -6.66 -34.27
CA LEU A 42 -38.57 -6.17 -33.10
C LEU A 42 -39.16 -4.75 -33.27
N PRO A 43 -38.40 -3.75 -33.79
CA PRO A 43 -38.96 -2.42 -34.03
C PRO A 43 -40.13 -2.46 -35.01
N LYS A 44 -40.05 -3.31 -36.06
CA LYS A 44 -41.14 -3.49 -37.04
C LYS A 44 -42.36 -4.18 -36.43
N ILE A 45 -42.17 -5.13 -35.51
CA ILE A 45 -43.26 -5.76 -34.75
C ILE A 45 -43.97 -4.69 -33.90
N CYS A 46 -43.22 -3.85 -33.17
CA CYS A 46 -43.79 -2.77 -32.38
C CYS A 46 -44.58 -1.77 -33.26
N LEU A 47 -44.01 -1.39 -34.40
CA LEU A 47 -44.67 -0.51 -35.37
C LEU A 47 -46.00 -1.11 -35.88
N SER A 48 -46.03 -2.42 -36.15
CA SER A 48 -47.26 -3.13 -36.55
C SER A 48 -48.35 -3.17 -35.47
N MET A 49 -47.97 -3.00 -34.20
CA MET A 49 -48.88 -2.93 -33.04
C MET A 49 -49.41 -1.50 -32.81
N GLY A 50 -49.11 -0.55 -33.68
CA GLY A 50 -49.51 0.86 -33.54
C GLY A 50 -48.63 1.68 -32.60
N ARG A 51 -47.48 1.15 -32.16
CA ARG A 51 -46.47 1.94 -31.45
C ARG A 51 -45.67 2.78 -32.44
N GLY A 52 -45.14 3.91 -32.03
CA GLY A 52 -44.33 4.77 -32.92
C GLY A 52 -45.14 5.75 -33.78
N GLN A 53 -46.45 5.95 -33.52
CA GLN A 53 -47.32 6.85 -34.30
C GLN A 53 -47.16 8.32 -33.86
N ASP A 54 -47.49 8.62 -32.61
CA ASP A 54 -47.38 9.98 -32.04
C ASP A 54 -46.09 10.19 -31.21
N LYS A 55 -45.44 9.08 -30.85
CA LYS A 55 -44.22 9.00 -30.02
C LYS A 55 -43.19 8.14 -30.75
N PHE A 56 -41.95 8.11 -30.27
CA PHE A 56 -40.91 7.25 -30.83
C PHE A 56 -40.93 5.84 -30.24
N ILE A 57 -40.60 4.86 -31.09
CA ILE A 57 -39.97 3.60 -30.68
C ILE A 57 -38.47 3.88 -30.56
N GLY A 58 -37.97 3.98 -29.33
CA GLY A 58 -36.55 4.12 -29.05
C GLY A 58 -35.87 2.76 -29.12
N HIS A 59 -34.83 2.61 -29.94
CA HIS A 59 -34.09 1.35 -30.04
C HIS A 59 -32.61 1.59 -29.76
N THR A 60 -32.14 1.18 -28.58
CA THR A 60 -30.77 1.42 -28.17
C THR A 60 -29.83 0.32 -28.64
N GLN A 61 -28.58 0.72 -28.90
CA GLN A 61 -27.48 -0.13 -29.33
C GLN A 61 -26.20 0.29 -28.59
N PRO A 62 -25.34 -0.64 -28.17
CA PRO A 62 -24.14 -0.28 -27.42
C PRO A 62 -23.12 0.51 -28.24
N ARG A 63 -23.10 0.34 -29.57
CA ARG A 63 -22.07 0.90 -30.46
C ARG A 63 -22.67 1.77 -31.56
N ARG A 64 -21.98 2.87 -31.88
CA ARG A 64 -22.42 3.83 -32.93
C ARG A 64 -22.55 3.18 -34.31
N ILE A 65 -21.62 2.29 -34.66
CA ILE A 65 -21.64 1.58 -35.95
C ILE A 65 -22.85 0.65 -36.03
N ALA A 66 -23.17 -0.05 -34.93
CA ALA A 66 -24.35 -0.90 -34.84
C ALA A 66 -25.63 -0.07 -35.01
N ALA A 67 -25.79 1.02 -34.25
CA ALA A 67 -26.96 1.92 -34.39
C ALA A 67 -27.19 2.39 -35.84
N ARG A 68 -26.14 2.84 -36.52
CA ARG A 68 -26.22 3.29 -37.93
C ARG A 68 -26.58 2.16 -38.89
N SER A 69 -25.91 1.02 -38.74
CA SER A 69 -26.12 -0.16 -39.59
C SER A 69 -27.54 -0.71 -39.43
N VAL A 70 -28.00 -0.84 -38.19
CA VAL A 70 -29.34 -1.31 -37.83
C VAL A 70 -30.42 -0.37 -38.38
N ALA A 71 -30.28 0.94 -38.19
CA ALA A 71 -31.22 1.91 -38.75
C ALA A 71 -31.30 1.83 -40.28
N THR A 72 -30.14 1.75 -40.94
CA THR A 72 -30.07 1.63 -42.41
C THR A 72 -30.74 0.34 -42.88
N ARG A 73 -30.54 -0.76 -42.15
CA ARG A 73 -31.14 -2.06 -42.48
C ARG A 73 -32.65 -2.06 -42.28
N ILE A 74 -33.15 -1.50 -41.18
CA ILE A 74 -34.60 -1.40 -40.91
C ILE A 74 -35.26 -0.51 -41.96
N ALA A 75 -34.65 0.63 -42.30
CA ALA A 75 -35.14 1.53 -43.35
C ALA A 75 -35.26 0.81 -44.70
N SER A 76 -34.21 0.07 -45.10
CA SER A 76 -34.22 -0.74 -46.32
C SER A 76 -35.28 -1.86 -46.30
N GLU A 77 -35.51 -2.51 -45.15
CA GLU A 77 -36.53 -3.57 -45.03
C GLU A 77 -37.96 -3.04 -45.00
N LEU A 78 -38.16 -1.77 -44.65
CA LEU A 78 -39.47 -1.09 -44.71
C LEU A 78 -39.70 -0.34 -46.02
N ASP A 79 -38.71 -0.32 -46.91
CA ASP A 79 -38.70 0.43 -48.18
C ASP A 79 -38.89 1.95 -47.98
N VAL A 80 -38.10 2.52 -47.05
CA VAL A 80 -38.16 3.94 -46.68
C VAL A 80 -36.79 4.59 -46.67
N ASP A 81 -36.75 5.90 -46.92
CA ASP A 81 -35.53 6.67 -46.80
C ASP A 81 -35.08 6.79 -45.33
N LEU A 82 -33.78 6.55 -45.10
CA LEU A 82 -33.17 6.75 -43.80
C LEU A 82 -33.24 8.23 -43.39
N GLY A 83 -33.95 8.52 -42.30
CA GLY A 83 -34.25 9.86 -41.79
C GLY A 83 -35.73 10.25 -41.90
N ALA A 84 -36.52 9.51 -42.69
CA ALA A 84 -37.98 9.62 -42.71
C ALA A 84 -38.56 8.87 -41.50
N GLN A 85 -39.23 7.73 -41.71
CA GLN A 85 -39.86 6.93 -40.65
C GLN A 85 -38.86 6.18 -39.75
N VAL A 86 -37.65 5.92 -40.26
CA VAL A 86 -36.56 5.28 -39.51
C VAL A 86 -35.37 6.22 -39.49
N GLY A 87 -34.96 6.64 -38.31
CA GLY A 87 -33.81 7.53 -38.11
C GLY A 87 -32.81 6.95 -37.13
N PHE A 88 -31.64 7.58 -37.05
CA PHE A 88 -30.70 7.27 -35.98
C PHE A 88 -30.14 8.52 -35.31
N LYS A 89 -29.77 8.37 -34.03
CA LYS A 89 -29.08 9.40 -33.26
C LYS A 89 -27.94 8.79 -32.46
N VAL A 90 -26.72 9.16 -32.79
CA VAL A 90 -25.51 8.72 -32.09
C VAL A 90 -24.70 9.93 -31.68
N ARG A 91 -23.71 9.74 -30.79
CA ARG A 91 -22.75 10.82 -30.52
C ARG A 91 -22.13 11.24 -31.85
N PHE A 92 -22.22 12.54 -32.13
CA PHE A 92 -21.75 13.21 -33.34
C PHE A 92 -22.60 13.14 -34.61
N ALA A 93 -23.77 12.49 -34.61
CA ALA A 93 -24.64 12.48 -35.78
C ALA A 93 -26.11 12.24 -35.41
N ASP A 94 -26.99 13.10 -35.92
CA ASP A 94 -28.43 12.95 -35.83
C ASP A 94 -29.03 12.94 -37.24
N LYS A 95 -29.77 11.88 -37.55
CA LYS A 95 -30.51 11.72 -38.80
C LYS A 95 -31.95 11.32 -38.48
N THR A 96 -32.60 12.13 -37.66
CA THR A 96 -34.02 12.03 -37.31
C THR A 96 -34.78 13.24 -37.84
N SER A 97 -36.09 13.10 -38.04
CA SER A 97 -37.00 14.17 -38.44
C SER A 97 -38.31 14.06 -37.67
N ASN A 98 -39.21 15.04 -37.82
CA ASN A 98 -40.55 14.99 -37.22
C ASN A 98 -41.38 13.79 -37.71
N GLY A 99 -41.04 13.20 -38.86
CA GLY A 99 -41.71 12.02 -39.40
C GLY A 99 -41.11 10.68 -38.92
N THR A 100 -40.11 10.70 -38.03
CA THR A 100 -39.46 9.49 -37.54
C THR A 100 -40.35 8.75 -36.53
N SER A 101 -40.60 7.47 -36.77
CA SER A 101 -41.29 6.57 -35.83
C SER A 101 -40.31 5.72 -35.04
N ILE A 102 -39.26 5.22 -35.70
CA ILE A 102 -38.22 4.38 -35.08
C ILE A 102 -36.93 5.20 -34.96
N LYS A 103 -36.52 5.50 -33.73
CA LYS A 103 -35.26 6.19 -33.44
C LYS A 103 -34.25 5.17 -32.90
N VAL A 104 -33.30 4.77 -33.76
CA VAL A 104 -32.19 3.91 -33.33
C VAL A 104 -31.08 4.78 -32.75
N MET A 105 -30.60 4.49 -31.55
CA MET A 105 -29.62 5.34 -30.88
C MET A 105 -28.63 4.55 -30.05
N THR A 106 -27.58 5.21 -29.57
CA THR A 106 -26.72 4.59 -28.55
C THR A 106 -27.33 4.72 -27.16
N ASP A 107 -27.02 3.78 -26.25
CA ASP A 107 -27.51 3.83 -24.85
C ASP A 107 -27.21 5.18 -24.18
N GLY A 108 -25.99 5.71 -24.40
CA GLY A 108 -25.59 7.01 -23.86
C GLY A 108 -26.41 8.20 -24.38
N ILE A 109 -27.04 8.10 -25.56
CA ILE A 109 -27.92 9.16 -26.09
C ILE A 109 -29.27 9.13 -25.38
N LEU A 110 -29.88 7.94 -25.22
CA LEU A 110 -31.11 7.82 -24.45
C LEU A 110 -30.90 8.30 -23.01
N LEU A 111 -29.77 7.92 -22.41
CA LEU A 111 -29.42 8.39 -21.07
C LEU A 111 -29.26 9.91 -21.01
N ALA A 112 -28.60 10.55 -21.99
CA ALA A 112 -28.49 12.00 -22.03
C ALA A 112 -29.86 12.70 -22.16
N GLU A 113 -30.81 12.10 -22.90
CA GLU A 113 -32.16 12.65 -23.04
C GLU A 113 -32.94 12.65 -21.71
N THR A 114 -32.63 11.76 -20.75
CA THR A 114 -33.26 11.78 -19.41
C THR A 114 -33.04 13.09 -18.64
N GLN A 115 -32.01 13.88 -18.96
CA GLN A 115 -31.78 15.17 -18.31
C GLN A 115 -32.77 16.24 -18.75
N LYS A 116 -33.20 16.21 -20.02
CA LYS A 116 -34.17 17.17 -20.57
C LYS A 116 -35.60 16.63 -20.50
N ASP A 117 -35.76 15.31 -20.58
CA ASP A 117 -37.03 14.60 -20.49
C ASP A 117 -36.94 13.46 -19.45
N PRO A 118 -36.99 13.76 -18.14
CA PRO A 118 -36.86 12.74 -17.09
C PRO A 118 -37.94 11.67 -17.14
N LYS A 119 -39.11 11.97 -17.70
CA LYS A 119 -40.20 11.00 -17.84
C LYS A 119 -40.14 10.23 -19.15
N LEU A 120 -39.20 10.53 -20.06
CA LEU A 120 -39.08 9.95 -21.40
C LEU A 120 -40.41 10.00 -22.16
N ILE A 121 -41.12 11.13 -22.09
CA ILE A 121 -42.47 11.34 -22.64
C ILE A 121 -42.48 11.17 -24.17
N GLN A 122 -41.37 11.47 -24.83
CA GLN A 122 -41.21 11.30 -26.28
C GLN A 122 -41.27 9.84 -26.73
N TYR A 123 -41.22 8.87 -25.82
CA TYR A 123 -41.19 7.44 -26.12
C TYR A 123 -42.44 6.72 -25.61
N ASP A 124 -42.99 5.85 -26.46
CA ASP A 124 -44.03 4.87 -26.06
C ASP A 124 -43.47 3.45 -25.88
N THR A 125 -42.31 3.19 -26.47
CA THR A 125 -41.64 1.89 -26.49
C THR A 125 -40.13 2.12 -26.49
N ILE A 126 -39.41 1.42 -25.61
CA ILE A 126 -37.95 1.41 -25.57
C ILE A 126 -37.46 -0.04 -25.69
N ILE A 127 -36.61 -0.28 -26.68
CA ILE A 127 -35.94 -1.55 -26.93
C ILE A 127 -34.48 -1.38 -26.52
N ILE A 128 -34.06 -2.05 -25.46
CA ILE A 128 -32.67 -2.14 -25.00
C ILE A 128 -32.06 -3.39 -25.64
N ASP A 129 -31.33 -3.20 -26.73
CA ASP A 129 -30.74 -4.31 -27.47
C ASP A 129 -29.36 -4.68 -26.90
N GLU A 130 -28.96 -5.94 -27.09
CA GLU A 130 -27.62 -6.42 -26.72
C GLU A 130 -27.30 -6.19 -25.23
N ALA A 131 -28.30 -6.32 -24.34
CA ALA A 131 -28.17 -6.07 -22.90
C ALA A 131 -27.12 -6.98 -22.21
N HIS A 132 -26.73 -8.07 -22.86
CA HIS A 132 -25.65 -8.94 -22.44
C HIS A 132 -24.25 -8.30 -22.51
N GLU A 133 -24.05 -7.19 -23.23
CA GLU A 133 -22.78 -6.44 -23.16
C GLU A 133 -22.56 -5.82 -21.77
N ARG A 134 -23.62 -5.63 -20.97
CA ARG A 134 -23.56 -5.15 -19.58
C ARG A 134 -22.68 -3.91 -19.41
N SER A 135 -22.85 -2.96 -20.32
CA SER A 135 -22.16 -1.67 -20.28
C SER A 135 -22.70 -0.81 -19.15
N LEU A 136 -21.89 0.16 -18.69
CA LEU A 136 -22.28 1.07 -17.60
C LEU A 136 -23.56 1.83 -17.92
N ASN A 137 -23.73 2.25 -19.18
CA ASN A 137 -24.93 2.98 -19.62
C ASN A 137 -26.18 2.08 -19.62
N ILE A 138 -26.05 0.82 -20.04
CA ILE A 138 -27.17 -0.14 -20.04
C ILE A 138 -27.63 -0.40 -18.61
N ASP A 139 -26.72 -0.75 -17.70
CA ASP A 139 -27.05 -1.05 -16.32
C ASP A 139 -27.70 0.15 -15.62
N PHE A 140 -27.21 1.36 -15.90
CA PHE A 140 -27.82 2.59 -15.40
C PHE A 140 -29.24 2.81 -15.96
N LEU A 141 -29.42 2.66 -17.28
CA LEU A 141 -30.72 2.82 -17.92
C LEU A 141 -31.75 1.82 -17.37
N LEU A 142 -31.36 0.57 -17.13
CA LEU A 142 -32.24 -0.44 -16.57
C LEU A 142 -32.76 -0.04 -15.20
N GLY A 143 -31.87 0.43 -14.31
CA GLY A 143 -32.29 0.93 -13.00
C GLY A 143 -33.12 2.21 -13.06
N TYR A 144 -32.78 3.12 -13.98
CA TYR A 144 -33.55 4.34 -14.20
C TYR A 144 -34.98 4.00 -14.65
N ILE A 145 -35.09 3.09 -15.61
CA ILE A 145 -36.37 2.61 -16.15
C ILE A 145 -37.16 1.88 -15.06
N LYS A 146 -36.52 1.05 -14.22
CA LYS A 146 -37.20 0.38 -13.10
C LYS A 146 -37.92 1.37 -12.18
N ASN A 147 -37.30 2.50 -11.87
CA ASN A 147 -37.91 3.58 -11.09
C ASN A 147 -38.96 4.39 -11.87
N LEU A 148 -38.82 4.48 -13.20
CA LEU A 148 -39.75 5.20 -14.07
C LEU A 148 -41.05 4.43 -14.34
N LEU A 149 -41.00 3.09 -14.47
CA LEU A 149 -42.14 2.28 -14.90
C LEU A 149 -43.40 2.45 -14.05
N PRO A 150 -43.34 2.56 -12.70
CA PRO A 150 -44.51 2.87 -11.88
C PRO A 150 -45.17 4.21 -12.23
N LYS A 151 -44.40 5.18 -12.74
CA LYS A 151 -44.86 6.52 -13.15
C LYS A 151 -45.29 6.58 -14.62
N ARG A 152 -44.97 5.58 -15.44
CA ARG A 152 -45.24 5.49 -16.89
C ARG A 152 -45.83 4.12 -17.26
N PRO A 153 -47.07 3.81 -16.84
CA PRO A 153 -47.71 2.52 -17.16
C PRO A 153 -47.94 2.31 -18.66
N ASP A 154 -47.95 3.39 -19.46
CA ASP A 154 -48.11 3.37 -20.92
C ASP A 154 -46.85 2.89 -21.68
N LEU A 155 -45.68 3.08 -21.07
CA LEU A 155 -44.36 2.81 -21.68
C LEU A 155 -44.08 1.30 -21.71
N LYS A 156 -43.76 0.77 -22.90
CA LYS A 156 -43.33 -0.62 -23.09
C LYS A 156 -41.82 -0.73 -23.12
N ILE A 157 -41.25 -1.71 -22.42
CA ILE A 157 -39.81 -1.99 -22.40
C ILE A 157 -39.56 -3.39 -22.97
N ILE A 158 -38.63 -3.47 -23.91
CA ILE A 158 -38.20 -4.74 -24.50
C ILE A 158 -36.70 -4.86 -24.30
N ILE A 159 -36.24 -5.91 -23.63
CA ILE A 159 -34.83 -6.16 -23.37
C ILE A 159 -34.42 -7.35 -24.23
N THR A 160 -33.37 -7.22 -25.03
CA THR A 160 -32.86 -8.34 -25.82
C THR A 160 -31.50 -8.80 -25.29
N SER A 161 -31.29 -10.12 -25.32
CA SER A 161 -30.03 -10.74 -24.94
C SER A 161 -29.68 -11.88 -25.90
N ALA A 162 -28.38 -12.09 -26.11
CA ALA A 162 -27.85 -13.25 -26.84
C ALA A 162 -27.37 -14.36 -25.90
N THR A 163 -27.33 -14.11 -24.59
CA THR A 163 -26.82 -15.04 -23.57
C THR A 163 -27.94 -15.56 -22.66
N ILE A 164 -27.64 -16.65 -21.95
CA ILE A 164 -28.60 -17.38 -21.10
C ILE A 164 -28.90 -16.65 -19.78
N ASP A 165 -28.16 -15.61 -19.37
CA ASP A 165 -28.38 -14.83 -18.12
C ASP A 165 -29.62 -13.91 -18.16
N VAL A 166 -30.73 -14.39 -18.75
CA VAL A 166 -32.00 -13.67 -18.88
C VAL A 166 -32.83 -13.70 -17.61
N GLU A 167 -32.56 -14.65 -16.70
CA GLU A 167 -33.24 -14.71 -15.41
C GLU A 167 -32.95 -13.47 -14.55
N LYS A 168 -31.72 -12.94 -14.57
CA LYS A 168 -31.40 -11.71 -13.82
C LYS A 168 -32.22 -10.51 -14.30
N PHE A 169 -32.33 -10.33 -15.62
CA PHE A 169 -33.18 -9.27 -16.19
C PHE A 169 -34.66 -9.49 -15.80
N SER A 170 -35.14 -10.73 -15.81
CA SER A 170 -36.51 -11.07 -15.45
C SER A 170 -36.80 -10.75 -13.98
N ALA A 171 -35.93 -11.21 -13.08
CA ALA A 171 -36.02 -10.94 -11.65
C ALA A 171 -35.99 -9.43 -11.36
N HIS A 172 -35.10 -8.68 -12.03
CA HIS A 172 -35.00 -7.23 -11.89
C HIS A 172 -36.32 -6.51 -12.22
N PHE A 173 -37.05 -6.98 -13.22
CA PHE A 173 -38.35 -6.42 -13.63
C PHE A 173 -39.56 -7.22 -13.13
N ASN A 174 -39.50 -7.75 -11.90
CA ASN A 174 -40.61 -8.45 -11.23
C ASN A 174 -41.08 -9.70 -11.99
N GLN A 175 -40.14 -10.57 -12.37
CA GLN A 175 -40.41 -11.80 -13.13
C GLN A 175 -41.02 -11.51 -14.51
N ALA A 176 -40.45 -10.55 -15.24
CA ALA A 176 -40.87 -10.23 -16.60
C ALA A 176 -40.76 -11.45 -17.53
N PRO A 177 -41.73 -11.67 -18.44
CA PRO A 177 -41.77 -12.86 -19.29
C PRO A 177 -40.56 -12.93 -20.22
N ILE A 178 -39.99 -14.14 -20.32
CA ILE A 178 -38.86 -14.46 -21.19
C ILE A 178 -39.37 -15.20 -22.43
N ILE A 179 -39.06 -14.68 -23.62
CA ILE A 179 -39.30 -15.33 -24.89
C ILE A 179 -37.96 -15.83 -25.43
N GLN A 180 -37.81 -17.15 -25.52
CA GLN A 180 -36.65 -17.75 -26.15
C GLN A 180 -36.92 -18.02 -27.64
N VAL A 181 -36.05 -17.48 -28.49
CA VAL A 181 -36.06 -17.68 -29.93
C VAL A 181 -34.81 -18.47 -30.29
N SER A 182 -34.98 -19.77 -30.52
CA SER A 182 -33.90 -20.66 -30.95
C SER A 182 -33.32 -20.20 -32.30
N GLY A 183 -32.01 -19.97 -32.34
CA GLY A 183 -31.30 -19.65 -33.57
C GLY A 183 -31.26 -20.83 -34.54
N ARG A 184 -31.00 -20.56 -35.81
CA ARG A 184 -30.49 -21.56 -36.76
C ARG A 184 -28.96 -21.49 -36.75
N THR A 185 -28.33 -21.94 -35.68
CA THR A 185 -26.88 -22.14 -35.66
C THR A 185 -26.57 -23.56 -36.10
N PHE A 186 -25.60 -23.69 -36.99
CA PHE A 186 -25.06 -25.00 -37.36
C PHE A 186 -24.17 -25.51 -36.22
N PRO A 187 -24.05 -26.83 -36.04
CA PRO A 187 -23.20 -27.40 -35.01
C PRO A 187 -21.74 -26.93 -35.18
N VAL A 188 -21.09 -26.67 -34.04
CA VAL A 188 -19.68 -26.28 -33.98
C VAL A 188 -18.92 -27.37 -33.21
N ASP A 189 -17.95 -27.98 -33.87
CA ASP A 189 -17.05 -28.94 -33.23
C ASP A 189 -15.99 -28.18 -32.43
N ILE A 190 -15.90 -28.43 -31.12
CA ILE A 190 -14.90 -27.83 -30.25
C ILE A 190 -13.70 -28.77 -30.12
N ILE A 191 -12.51 -28.26 -30.42
CA ILE A 191 -11.25 -28.99 -30.26
C ILE A 191 -10.40 -28.23 -29.24
N TYR A 192 -10.07 -28.88 -28.13
CA TYR A 192 -9.12 -28.35 -27.15
C TYR A 192 -7.70 -28.77 -27.56
N ARG A 193 -6.82 -27.80 -27.74
CA ARG A 193 -5.43 -27.97 -28.14
C ARG A 193 -4.54 -27.03 -27.30
N PRO A 194 -4.33 -27.33 -26.01
CA PRO A 194 -3.44 -26.52 -25.18
C PRO A 194 -2.05 -26.39 -25.83
N LEU A 195 -1.38 -25.28 -25.56
CA LEU A 195 -0.01 -25.05 -26.03
C LEU A 195 0.89 -26.20 -25.56
N LYS A 196 1.69 -26.77 -26.47
CA LYS A 196 2.54 -27.92 -26.11
C LYS A 196 3.61 -27.48 -25.13
N GLN A 197 3.81 -28.28 -24.08
CA GLN A 197 5.00 -28.17 -23.24
C GLN A 197 6.19 -28.73 -24.03
N LEU A 198 7.05 -27.86 -24.58
CA LEU A 198 8.24 -28.27 -25.33
C LEU A 198 9.38 -28.72 -24.39
N SER A 199 9.44 -28.13 -23.19
CA SER A 199 10.30 -28.54 -22.07
C SER A 199 9.72 -28.04 -20.73
N GLN A 200 10.33 -28.38 -19.58
CA GLN A 200 9.82 -27.99 -18.25
C GLN A 200 9.51 -26.49 -18.08
N ASP A 201 10.22 -25.60 -18.80
CA ASP A 201 10.05 -24.14 -18.71
C ASP A 201 9.70 -23.46 -20.04
N VAL A 202 9.58 -24.23 -21.14
CA VAL A 202 9.31 -23.70 -22.48
C VAL A 202 8.00 -24.25 -22.98
N VAL A 203 7.02 -23.37 -23.06
CA VAL A 203 5.73 -23.60 -23.71
C VAL A 203 5.87 -23.23 -25.19
N GLU A 204 5.23 -23.99 -26.06
CA GLU A 204 5.07 -23.65 -27.48
C GLU A 204 4.56 -22.21 -27.62
N ASN A 205 5.23 -21.43 -28.46
CA ASN A 205 4.80 -20.06 -28.73
C ASN A 205 3.43 -20.05 -29.42
N ILE A 206 2.65 -19.00 -29.18
CA ILE A 206 1.31 -18.86 -29.77
C ILE A 206 1.39 -18.90 -31.30
N GLU A 207 2.42 -18.32 -31.89
CA GLU A 207 2.73 -18.34 -33.32
C GLU A 207 2.77 -19.77 -33.89
N ASP A 208 3.52 -20.65 -33.24
CA ASP A 208 3.73 -22.04 -33.65
C ASP A 208 2.47 -22.89 -33.44
N ALA A 209 1.77 -22.69 -32.32
CA ALA A 209 0.50 -23.35 -32.04
C ALA A 209 -0.59 -22.96 -33.04
N VAL A 210 -0.66 -21.68 -33.42
CA VAL A 210 -1.55 -21.17 -34.46
C VAL A 210 -1.21 -21.79 -35.82
N LEU A 211 0.07 -21.79 -36.21
CA LEU A 211 0.52 -22.38 -37.48
C LEU A 211 0.19 -23.88 -37.54
N SER A 212 0.46 -24.61 -36.47
CA SER A 212 0.12 -26.03 -36.37
C SER A 212 -1.38 -26.27 -36.47
N SER A 213 -2.18 -25.45 -35.79
CA SER A 213 -3.65 -25.50 -35.87
C SER A 213 -4.18 -25.23 -37.29
N ILE A 214 -3.52 -24.35 -38.05
CA ILE A 214 -3.85 -24.08 -39.47
C ILE A 214 -3.49 -25.28 -40.35
N ASN A 215 -2.32 -25.89 -40.12
CA ASN A 215 -1.82 -27.02 -40.92
C ASN A 215 -2.63 -28.31 -40.68
N ASP A 216 -3.16 -28.49 -39.48
CA ASP A 216 -3.97 -29.67 -39.11
C ASP A 216 -5.41 -29.59 -39.65
N LEU A 217 -5.81 -28.48 -40.27
CA LEU A 217 -7.11 -28.37 -40.93
C LEU A 217 -7.15 -29.29 -42.17
N PRO A 218 -8.23 -30.08 -42.34
CA PRO A 218 -8.29 -31.09 -43.39
C PRO A 218 -8.14 -30.48 -44.81
N PRO A 219 -7.30 -31.07 -45.68
CA PRO A 219 -7.11 -30.59 -47.04
C PRO A 219 -8.40 -30.71 -47.87
N GLY A 220 -8.76 -29.66 -48.62
CA GLY A 220 -9.94 -29.64 -49.51
C GLY A 220 -11.16 -28.83 -49.01
N ASN A 221 -11.13 -28.30 -47.78
CA ASN A 221 -12.23 -27.49 -47.24
C ASN A 221 -12.14 -25.98 -47.59
N LYS A 222 -13.23 -25.39 -48.13
CA LYS A 222 -13.29 -24.02 -48.69
C LYS A 222 -13.70 -22.89 -47.71
N GLY A 223 -13.35 -22.96 -46.42
CA GLY A 223 -13.84 -21.98 -45.42
C GLY A 223 -12.75 -21.14 -44.75
N ASP A 224 -13.00 -19.85 -44.53
CA ASP A 224 -12.02 -18.92 -43.97
C ASP A 224 -11.76 -19.17 -42.46
N ILE A 225 -10.62 -18.66 -41.98
CA ILE A 225 -10.14 -18.84 -40.60
C ILE A 225 -10.20 -17.50 -39.87
N LEU A 226 -10.77 -17.50 -38.67
CA LEU A 226 -10.81 -16.35 -37.76
C LEU A 226 -9.99 -16.66 -36.51
N ILE A 227 -9.03 -15.82 -36.15
CA ILE A 227 -8.11 -16.05 -35.04
C ILE A 227 -8.26 -14.93 -34.01
N PHE A 228 -8.64 -15.27 -32.78
CA PHE A 228 -8.77 -14.29 -31.69
C PHE A 228 -7.45 -14.11 -30.94
N LEU A 229 -6.99 -12.86 -30.84
CA LEU A 229 -5.74 -12.45 -30.22
C LEU A 229 -5.97 -11.31 -29.20
N PRO A 230 -5.14 -11.19 -28.16
CA PRO A 230 -5.37 -10.23 -27.07
C PRO A 230 -5.12 -8.78 -27.47
N GLY A 231 -4.28 -8.48 -28.46
CA GLY A 231 -3.92 -7.11 -28.82
C GLY A 231 -3.40 -6.91 -30.25
N GLU A 232 -3.17 -5.62 -30.59
CA GLU A 232 -2.70 -5.17 -31.90
C GLU A 232 -1.27 -5.67 -32.21
N ARG A 233 -0.39 -5.66 -31.21
CA ARG A 233 0.99 -6.16 -31.35
C ARG A 233 0.98 -7.64 -31.70
N ASP A 234 0.20 -8.44 -30.99
CA ASP A 234 0.07 -9.88 -31.23
C ASP A 234 -0.45 -10.16 -32.65
N ILE A 235 -1.42 -9.37 -33.13
CA ILE A 235 -1.91 -9.45 -34.51
C ILE A 235 -0.80 -9.17 -35.53
N HIS A 236 0.04 -8.16 -35.28
CA HIS A 236 1.12 -7.81 -36.19
C HIS A 236 2.24 -8.86 -36.22
N ASP A 237 2.63 -9.36 -35.05
CA ASP A 237 3.69 -10.35 -34.88
C ASP A 237 3.27 -11.68 -35.55
N ILE A 238 2.06 -12.17 -35.27
CA ILE A 238 1.50 -13.38 -35.92
C ILE A 238 1.26 -13.16 -37.41
N LYS A 239 0.80 -11.98 -37.84
CA LYS A 239 0.65 -11.69 -39.28
C LYS A 239 1.97 -11.84 -40.02
N LYS A 240 3.04 -11.24 -39.48
CA LYS A 240 4.37 -11.31 -40.08
C LYS A 240 4.84 -12.76 -40.15
N PHE A 241 4.78 -13.47 -39.02
CA PHE A 241 5.16 -14.87 -38.91
C PHE A 241 4.41 -15.77 -39.92
N LEU A 242 3.08 -15.69 -39.95
CA LEU A 242 2.26 -16.49 -40.86
C LEU A 242 2.48 -16.13 -42.34
N THR A 243 2.78 -14.87 -42.66
CA THR A 243 3.10 -14.45 -44.03
C THR A 243 4.38 -15.13 -44.53
N ASP A 244 5.40 -15.21 -43.67
CA ASP A 244 6.68 -15.84 -43.99
C ASP A 244 6.54 -17.37 -44.14
N GLN A 245 5.78 -18.01 -43.24
CA GLN A 245 5.63 -19.47 -43.21
C GLN A 245 4.67 -20.03 -44.28
N LEU A 246 3.57 -19.32 -44.58
CA LEU A 246 2.51 -19.83 -45.47
C LEU A 246 2.69 -19.46 -46.96
N LYS A 247 3.77 -18.75 -47.33
CA LYS A 247 4.19 -18.45 -48.71
C LYS A 247 3.04 -18.13 -49.69
N ASN A 248 2.16 -17.20 -49.32
CA ASN A 248 1.01 -16.73 -50.12
C ASN A 248 -0.12 -17.74 -50.39
N LYS A 249 -0.19 -18.86 -49.66
CA LYS A 249 -1.35 -19.78 -49.73
C LYS A 249 -2.66 -19.16 -49.24
N PHE A 250 -2.56 -18.14 -48.38
CA PHE A 250 -3.70 -17.47 -47.74
C PHE A 250 -3.57 -15.95 -47.84
N GLU A 251 -4.71 -15.25 -47.85
CA GLU A 251 -4.76 -13.80 -47.65
C GLU A 251 -4.90 -13.50 -46.15
N ILE A 252 -3.86 -12.92 -45.53
CA ILE A 252 -3.81 -12.67 -44.09
C ILE A 252 -4.21 -11.20 -43.78
N LEU A 253 -5.35 -11.02 -43.12
CA LEU A 253 -5.98 -9.72 -42.88
C LEU A 253 -6.08 -9.42 -41.37
N PRO A 254 -5.59 -8.26 -40.90
CA PRO A 254 -5.78 -7.84 -39.52
C PRO A 254 -7.18 -7.23 -39.30
N LEU A 255 -7.70 -7.33 -38.08
CA LEU A 255 -8.98 -6.77 -37.67
C LEU A 255 -8.94 -6.30 -36.20
N PHE A 256 -8.81 -4.99 -36.00
CA PHE A 256 -8.87 -4.37 -34.67
C PHE A 256 -9.45 -2.97 -34.76
N SER A 257 -9.91 -2.42 -33.62
CA SER A 257 -10.70 -1.18 -33.57
C SER A 257 -10.01 0.03 -34.22
N ARG A 258 -8.68 0.14 -34.06
CA ARG A 258 -7.86 1.25 -34.60
C ARG A 258 -7.60 1.16 -36.12
N LEU A 259 -7.92 0.04 -36.75
CA LEU A 259 -7.63 -0.21 -38.16
C LEU A 259 -8.43 0.76 -39.08
N PRO A 260 -7.83 1.35 -40.13
CA PRO A 260 -8.56 2.23 -41.05
C PRO A 260 -9.78 1.56 -41.69
N VAL A 261 -10.87 2.32 -41.88
CA VAL A 261 -12.16 1.79 -42.42
C VAL A 261 -11.99 1.04 -43.75
N LYS A 262 -11.12 1.53 -44.64
CA LYS A 262 -10.86 0.88 -45.93
C LYS A 262 -10.24 -0.51 -45.76
N GLU A 263 -9.38 -0.68 -44.77
CA GLU A 263 -8.77 -1.97 -44.44
C GLU A 263 -9.78 -2.90 -43.76
N GLN A 264 -10.59 -2.37 -42.82
CA GLN A 264 -11.70 -3.13 -42.23
C GLN A 264 -12.68 -3.62 -43.30
N GLN A 265 -12.99 -2.81 -44.32
CA GLN A 265 -13.90 -3.22 -45.39
C GLN A 265 -13.39 -4.40 -46.24
N LYS A 266 -12.08 -4.66 -46.28
CA LYS A 266 -11.52 -5.80 -47.03
C LYS A 266 -12.01 -7.13 -46.47
N ILE A 267 -12.24 -7.24 -45.16
CA ILE A 267 -12.70 -8.48 -44.52
C ILE A 267 -14.10 -8.92 -44.99
N PHE A 268 -14.89 -8.03 -45.58
CA PHE A 268 -16.23 -8.35 -46.09
C PHE A 268 -16.22 -8.80 -47.55
N LYS A 269 -15.12 -8.55 -48.28
CA LYS A 269 -15.00 -8.96 -49.68
C LYS A 269 -14.51 -10.40 -49.76
N GLN A 270 -15.31 -11.28 -50.36
CA GLN A 270 -14.89 -12.64 -50.66
C GLN A 270 -13.99 -12.64 -51.90
N GLY A 271 -12.81 -13.26 -51.77
CA GLY A 271 -11.85 -13.45 -52.86
C GLY A 271 -11.78 -14.90 -53.32
N THR A 272 -10.91 -15.18 -54.29
CA THR A 272 -10.61 -16.55 -54.75
C THR A 272 -9.65 -17.30 -53.82
N THR A 273 -8.80 -16.56 -53.10
CA THR A 273 -7.87 -17.09 -52.10
C THR A 273 -8.52 -17.17 -50.72
N ARG A 274 -8.25 -18.25 -49.99
CA ARG A 274 -8.74 -18.44 -48.62
C ARG A 274 -8.14 -17.40 -47.67
N ARG A 275 -8.93 -16.89 -46.74
CA ARG A 275 -8.54 -15.79 -45.85
C ARG A 275 -8.25 -16.27 -44.44
N ILE A 276 -7.25 -15.65 -43.81
CA ILE A 276 -6.96 -15.75 -42.37
C ILE A 276 -7.16 -14.36 -41.77
N ILE A 277 -8.11 -14.24 -40.85
CA ILE A 277 -8.48 -12.97 -40.24
C ILE A 277 -8.02 -12.98 -38.79
N LEU A 278 -7.07 -12.11 -38.48
CA LEU A 278 -6.48 -11.97 -37.14
C LEU A 278 -7.20 -10.85 -36.41
N THR A 279 -7.93 -11.17 -35.34
CA THR A 279 -8.88 -10.24 -34.72
C THR A 279 -8.71 -10.10 -33.21
N THR A 280 -9.03 -8.92 -32.69
CA THR A 280 -9.36 -8.73 -31.26
C THR A 280 -10.82 -9.15 -31.00
N ASN A 281 -11.35 -8.85 -29.81
CA ASN A 281 -12.77 -9.02 -29.46
C ASN A 281 -13.76 -8.23 -30.33
N ILE A 282 -13.31 -7.40 -31.29
CA ILE A 282 -14.21 -6.68 -32.21
C ILE A 282 -15.12 -7.61 -33.03
N ALA A 283 -14.65 -8.81 -33.40
CA ALA A 283 -15.45 -9.81 -34.12
C ALA A 283 -16.35 -10.65 -33.20
N GLU A 284 -16.16 -10.58 -31.89
CA GLU A 284 -16.85 -11.41 -30.90
C GLU A 284 -18.34 -11.10 -30.80
N THR A 285 -18.76 -9.83 -30.94
CA THR A 285 -20.18 -9.45 -30.85
C THR A 285 -20.64 -8.73 -32.10
N SER A 286 -20.07 -7.55 -32.37
CA SER A 286 -20.66 -6.53 -33.25
C SER A 286 -20.39 -6.66 -34.74
N LEU A 287 -19.50 -7.57 -35.15
CA LEU A 287 -19.13 -7.73 -36.56
C LEU A 287 -19.31 -9.17 -37.02
N THR A 288 -20.05 -9.35 -38.11
CA THR A 288 -20.23 -10.66 -38.74
C THR A 288 -19.36 -10.72 -39.99
N VAL A 289 -18.25 -11.44 -39.89
CA VAL A 289 -17.38 -11.71 -41.04
C VAL A 289 -17.98 -12.85 -41.86
N PRO A 290 -18.23 -12.67 -43.17
CA PRO A 290 -18.80 -13.71 -44.00
C PRO A 290 -17.75 -14.79 -44.34
N GLY A 291 -18.18 -16.04 -44.50
CA GLY A 291 -17.32 -17.14 -44.98
C GLY A 291 -16.44 -17.82 -43.91
N ILE A 292 -16.56 -17.44 -42.64
CA ILE A 292 -15.82 -18.09 -41.54
C ILE A 292 -16.36 -19.49 -41.30
N LYS A 293 -15.48 -20.49 -41.37
CA LYS A 293 -15.75 -21.89 -41.03
C LYS A 293 -14.87 -22.41 -39.90
N TYR A 294 -13.73 -21.75 -39.66
CA TYR A 294 -12.76 -22.13 -38.64
C TYR A 294 -12.51 -20.97 -37.70
N VAL A 295 -12.51 -21.25 -36.39
CA VAL A 295 -12.10 -20.30 -35.36
C VAL A 295 -10.90 -20.89 -34.63
N ILE A 296 -9.88 -20.07 -34.39
CA ILE A 296 -8.78 -20.38 -33.47
C ILE A 296 -8.85 -19.35 -32.33
N ASP A 297 -9.06 -19.81 -31.11
CA ASP A 297 -9.22 -18.96 -29.94
C ASP A 297 -8.05 -19.15 -28.98
N THR A 298 -7.26 -18.09 -28.78
CA THR A 298 -6.18 -18.07 -27.77
C THR A 298 -6.71 -18.08 -26.34
N GLY A 299 -8.00 -17.77 -26.14
CA GLY A 299 -8.61 -17.74 -24.81
C GLY A 299 -8.23 -16.51 -23.98
N LEU A 300 -7.55 -15.54 -24.58
CA LEU A 300 -7.12 -14.31 -23.91
C LEU A 300 -7.83 -13.08 -24.51
N ALA A 301 -7.95 -12.04 -23.69
CA ALA A 301 -8.38 -10.71 -24.11
C ALA A 301 -7.69 -9.63 -23.27
N ARG A 302 -7.47 -8.46 -23.86
CA ARG A 302 -7.06 -7.28 -23.10
C ARG A 302 -8.31 -6.58 -22.54
N ILE A 303 -8.41 -6.49 -21.21
CA ILE A 303 -9.55 -5.93 -20.49
C ILE A 303 -9.09 -4.67 -19.75
N VAL A 304 -9.90 -3.61 -19.83
CA VAL A 304 -9.70 -2.39 -19.03
C VAL A 304 -10.27 -2.63 -17.64
N ARG A 305 -9.43 -2.46 -16.62
CA ARG A 305 -9.82 -2.44 -15.20
C ARG A 305 -9.42 -1.12 -14.55
N TYR A 306 -10.29 -0.60 -13.71
CA TYR A 306 -10.00 0.56 -12.89
C TYR A 306 -9.57 0.14 -11.48
N ASN A 307 -8.49 0.74 -10.97
CA ASN A 307 -8.03 0.54 -9.61
C ASN A 307 -8.44 1.75 -8.74
N PRO A 308 -9.46 1.64 -7.86
CA PRO A 308 -9.94 2.76 -7.05
C PRO A 308 -8.92 3.29 -6.04
N ARG A 309 -7.92 2.49 -5.63
CA ARG A 309 -6.90 2.95 -4.69
C ARG A 309 -5.91 3.88 -5.37
N LEU A 310 -5.50 3.53 -6.58
CA LEU A 310 -4.54 4.32 -7.35
C LEU A 310 -5.23 5.41 -8.19
N LYS A 311 -6.53 5.25 -8.44
CA LYS A 311 -7.34 5.97 -9.44
C LYS A 311 -6.76 5.89 -10.85
N ILE A 312 -6.27 4.72 -11.24
CA ILE A 312 -5.58 4.47 -12.51
C ILE A 312 -6.31 3.37 -13.28
N GLU A 313 -6.37 3.52 -14.60
CA GLU A 313 -6.78 2.47 -15.52
C GLU A 313 -5.62 1.51 -15.82
N GLN A 314 -5.93 0.22 -15.78
CA GLN A 314 -5.02 -0.88 -16.04
C GLN A 314 -5.49 -1.63 -17.29
N LEU A 315 -4.57 -1.91 -18.20
CA LEU A 315 -4.82 -2.65 -19.43
C LEU A 315 -4.24 -4.05 -19.34
N LEU A 316 -4.94 -4.94 -18.63
CA LEU A 316 -4.48 -6.29 -18.30
C LEU A 316 -4.86 -7.29 -19.40
N ILE A 317 -4.00 -8.28 -19.63
CA ILE A 317 -4.33 -9.45 -20.44
C ILE A 317 -4.90 -10.51 -19.49
N GLU A 318 -6.11 -10.98 -19.74
CA GLU A 318 -6.82 -11.92 -18.87
C GLU A 318 -7.45 -13.07 -19.68
N LYS A 319 -7.75 -14.17 -19.00
CA LYS A 319 -8.55 -15.27 -19.55
C LYS A 319 -9.98 -14.80 -19.80
N ILE A 320 -10.54 -15.13 -20.96
CA ILE A 320 -11.94 -14.83 -21.28
C ILE A 320 -12.91 -15.72 -20.49
N SER A 321 -14.13 -15.24 -20.29
CA SER A 321 -15.22 -16.03 -19.69
C SER A 321 -15.70 -17.15 -20.62
N GLN A 322 -16.40 -18.14 -20.05
CA GLN A 322 -17.02 -19.22 -20.82
C GLN A 322 -18.02 -18.66 -21.86
N ALA A 323 -18.83 -17.67 -21.49
CA ALA A 323 -19.76 -17.00 -22.40
C ALA A 323 -19.03 -16.35 -23.59
N SER A 324 -17.92 -15.64 -23.36
CA SER A 324 -17.09 -15.07 -24.43
C SER A 324 -16.50 -16.16 -25.33
N ALA A 325 -15.94 -17.23 -24.76
CA ALA A 325 -15.40 -18.36 -25.52
C ALA A 325 -16.48 -19.05 -26.39
N ASN A 326 -17.70 -19.17 -25.89
CA ASN A 326 -18.84 -19.71 -26.64
C ASN A 326 -19.34 -18.76 -27.74
N GLN A 327 -19.29 -17.44 -27.50
CA GLN A 327 -19.60 -16.45 -28.55
C GLN A 327 -18.55 -16.41 -29.67
N ARG A 328 -17.27 -16.62 -29.32
CA ARG A 328 -16.16 -16.76 -30.28
C ARG A 328 -16.31 -18.01 -31.12
N SER A 329 -16.59 -19.17 -30.51
CA SER A 329 -16.83 -20.42 -31.25
C SER A 329 -18.06 -20.32 -32.16
N GLY A 330 -19.13 -19.66 -31.69
CA GLY A 330 -20.34 -19.42 -32.51
C GLY A 330 -20.09 -18.62 -33.80
N ARG A 331 -18.91 -18.00 -33.99
CA ARG A 331 -18.58 -17.28 -35.24
C ARG A 331 -18.38 -18.19 -36.44
N CYS A 332 -17.99 -19.46 -36.27
CA CYS A 332 -17.89 -20.41 -37.37
C CYS A 332 -19.17 -21.21 -37.65
N GLY A 333 -20.16 -21.20 -36.74
CA GLY A 333 -21.43 -21.95 -36.88
C GLY A 333 -22.57 -21.20 -37.58
N ARG A 334 -22.29 -20.10 -38.30
CA ARG A 334 -23.34 -19.19 -38.82
C ARG A 334 -23.89 -19.53 -40.19
N ILE A 335 -23.08 -20.11 -41.06
CA ILE A 335 -23.44 -20.38 -42.48
C ILE A 335 -23.46 -21.88 -42.78
N ALA A 336 -22.60 -22.63 -42.10
CA ALA A 336 -22.45 -24.08 -42.24
C ALA A 336 -21.83 -24.63 -40.93
N PRO A 337 -21.76 -25.96 -40.74
CA PRO A 337 -21.03 -26.55 -39.63
C PRO A 337 -19.58 -26.07 -39.60
N GLY A 338 -19.12 -25.68 -38.42
CA GLY A 338 -17.81 -25.05 -38.21
C GLY A 338 -16.96 -25.79 -37.18
N VAL A 339 -15.68 -25.46 -37.13
CA VAL A 339 -14.74 -26.01 -36.13
C VAL A 339 -14.12 -24.86 -35.34
N CYS A 340 -14.07 -24.98 -34.02
CA CYS A 340 -13.40 -24.04 -33.13
C CYS A 340 -12.27 -24.75 -32.39
N ILE A 341 -11.04 -24.30 -32.61
CA ILE A 341 -9.84 -24.79 -31.92
C ILE A 341 -9.53 -23.83 -30.78
N ARG A 342 -9.59 -24.31 -29.53
CA ARG A 342 -9.21 -23.56 -28.33
C ARG A 342 -7.78 -23.89 -27.97
N LEU A 343 -6.90 -22.88 -27.87
CA LEU A 343 -5.48 -23.08 -27.55
C LEU A 343 -5.20 -23.25 -26.05
N TYR A 344 -6.18 -23.79 -25.33
CA TYR A 344 -6.21 -24.06 -23.90
C TYR A 344 -6.95 -25.38 -23.68
N ASP A 345 -6.75 -26.03 -22.54
CA ASP A 345 -7.40 -27.30 -22.21
C ASP A 345 -8.86 -27.09 -21.74
N GLU A 346 -9.59 -28.21 -21.65
CA GLU A 346 -10.99 -28.23 -21.25
C GLU A 346 -11.17 -27.91 -19.75
N GLU A 347 -10.22 -28.34 -18.91
CA GLU A 347 -10.25 -28.04 -17.46
C GLU A 347 -10.13 -26.53 -17.21
N ASP A 348 -9.23 -25.85 -17.93
CA ASP A 348 -9.09 -24.39 -17.92
C ASP A 348 -10.36 -23.70 -18.43
N PHE A 349 -11.06 -24.27 -19.40
CA PHE A 349 -12.36 -23.75 -19.83
C PHE A 349 -13.41 -23.83 -18.71
N ASP A 350 -13.50 -24.98 -18.03
CA ASP A 350 -14.49 -25.23 -16.98
C ASP A 350 -14.22 -24.38 -15.72
N LEU A 351 -12.96 -24.09 -15.42
CA LEU A 351 -12.55 -23.24 -14.28
C LEU A 351 -12.76 -21.73 -14.53
N ARG A 352 -12.99 -21.30 -15.78
CA ARG A 352 -13.24 -19.88 -16.09
C ARG A 352 -14.60 -19.42 -15.56
N PRO A 353 -14.73 -18.12 -15.22
CA PRO A 353 -16.03 -17.57 -14.85
C PRO A 353 -17.02 -17.71 -16.02
N THR A 354 -18.28 -18.01 -15.70
CA THR A 354 -19.33 -18.21 -16.71
C THR A 354 -19.55 -16.94 -17.54
N PHE A 355 -19.47 -15.76 -16.92
CA PHE A 355 -19.69 -14.46 -17.56
C PHE A 355 -18.56 -13.49 -17.21
N THR A 356 -18.31 -12.53 -18.10
CA THR A 356 -17.38 -11.42 -17.87
C THR A 356 -17.99 -10.42 -16.88
N ASP A 357 -17.17 -9.87 -15.96
CA ASP A 357 -17.62 -8.83 -15.03
C ASP A 357 -18.25 -7.63 -15.77
N PRO A 358 -19.44 -7.15 -15.33
CA PRO A 358 -20.09 -6.00 -15.94
C PRO A 358 -19.23 -4.74 -15.77
N GLU A 359 -19.36 -3.79 -16.69
CA GLU A 359 -18.51 -2.59 -16.72
C GLU A 359 -18.61 -1.74 -15.44
N ILE A 360 -19.79 -1.72 -14.81
CA ILE A 360 -20.06 -1.04 -13.54
C ILE A 360 -19.20 -1.54 -12.36
N MET A 361 -18.66 -2.76 -12.45
CA MET A 361 -17.79 -3.33 -11.42
C MET A 361 -16.30 -3.08 -11.65
N ARG A 362 -15.92 -2.46 -12.78
CA ARG A 362 -14.52 -2.33 -13.20
C ARG A 362 -14.15 -0.98 -13.79
N THR A 363 -15.01 0.04 -13.67
CA THR A 363 -14.79 1.40 -14.18
C THR A 363 -15.08 2.46 -13.10
N SER A 364 -14.60 3.69 -13.29
CA SER A 364 -14.92 4.79 -12.38
C SER A 364 -16.40 5.16 -12.44
N LEU A 365 -17.01 5.38 -11.27
CA LEU A 365 -18.44 5.69 -11.14
C LEU A 365 -18.74 7.18 -11.05
N ALA A 366 -17.74 8.07 -11.05
CA ALA A 366 -17.95 9.51 -10.84
C ALA A 366 -18.98 10.11 -11.81
N SER A 367 -18.92 9.74 -13.09
CA SER A 367 -19.90 10.16 -14.12
C SER A 367 -21.32 9.73 -13.79
N VAL A 368 -21.49 8.51 -13.27
CA VAL A 368 -22.81 7.95 -12.92
C VAL A 368 -23.35 8.62 -11.66
N ILE A 369 -22.52 8.73 -10.63
CA ILE A 369 -22.87 9.38 -9.37
C ILE A 369 -23.29 10.83 -9.61
N LEU A 370 -22.54 11.57 -10.43
CA LEU A 370 -22.87 12.96 -10.77
C LEU A 370 -24.23 13.07 -11.46
N LYS A 371 -24.52 12.17 -12.42
CA LYS A 371 -25.83 12.12 -13.09
C LYS A 371 -26.95 11.81 -12.11
N MET A 372 -26.76 10.83 -11.21
CA MET A 372 -27.75 10.47 -10.19
C MET A 372 -28.07 11.63 -9.26
N ALA A 373 -27.04 12.30 -8.76
CA ALA A 373 -27.19 13.45 -7.90
C ALA A 373 -27.90 14.60 -8.63
N SER A 374 -27.59 14.84 -9.91
CA SER A 374 -28.26 15.89 -10.71
C SER A 374 -29.73 15.61 -11.03
N LEU A 375 -30.13 14.33 -11.04
CA LEU A 375 -31.50 13.87 -11.33
C LEU A 375 -32.29 13.55 -10.06
N ASP A 376 -31.71 13.79 -8.89
CA ASP A 376 -32.29 13.47 -7.57
C ASP A 376 -32.79 12.01 -7.46
N LEU A 377 -31.96 11.06 -7.92
CA LEU A 377 -32.30 9.63 -7.95
C LEU A 377 -32.01 8.90 -6.63
N GLY A 378 -31.72 9.64 -5.56
CA GLY A 378 -31.32 9.09 -4.27
C GLY A 378 -29.89 8.54 -4.25
N PRO A 379 -29.49 7.93 -3.12
CA PRO A 379 -28.14 7.45 -2.94
C PRO A 379 -27.86 6.19 -3.78
N VAL A 380 -26.61 6.05 -4.24
CA VAL A 380 -26.19 5.01 -5.19
C VAL A 380 -26.50 3.58 -4.71
N HIS A 381 -26.37 3.33 -3.42
CA HIS A 381 -26.60 2.00 -2.83
C HIS A 381 -28.09 1.59 -2.78
N GLN A 382 -29.02 2.55 -2.93
CA GLN A 382 -30.47 2.28 -2.97
C GLN A 382 -31.01 2.22 -4.40
N PHE A 383 -30.21 2.68 -5.37
CA PHE A 383 -30.63 2.66 -6.77
C PHE A 383 -30.70 1.22 -7.28
N PRO A 384 -31.76 0.86 -8.03
CA PRO A 384 -31.98 -0.50 -8.46
C PRO A 384 -31.05 -0.82 -9.64
N PHE A 385 -29.77 -1.05 -9.38
CA PHE A 385 -28.88 -1.63 -10.39
C PHE A 385 -29.23 -3.11 -10.59
N LEU A 386 -28.99 -3.63 -11.80
CA LEU A 386 -29.13 -5.07 -12.06
C LEU A 386 -28.16 -5.88 -11.18
N GLN A 387 -26.93 -5.38 -11.06
CA GLN A 387 -25.96 -5.81 -10.04
C GLN A 387 -25.35 -4.55 -9.44
N PRO A 388 -25.44 -4.35 -8.11
CA PRO A 388 -24.95 -3.13 -7.48
C PRO A 388 -23.42 -3.02 -7.55
N PRO A 389 -22.88 -1.79 -7.73
CA PRO A 389 -21.45 -1.58 -7.66
C PRO A 389 -20.89 -1.84 -6.26
N ILE A 390 -19.61 -2.19 -6.20
CA ILE A 390 -18.89 -2.37 -4.93
C ILE A 390 -18.70 -1.02 -4.24
N ASN A 391 -18.95 -0.94 -2.93
CA ASN A 391 -18.89 0.30 -2.13
C ASN A 391 -17.59 1.11 -2.33
N LYS A 392 -16.45 0.44 -2.52
CA LYS A 392 -15.16 1.10 -2.75
C LYS A 392 -15.16 1.97 -4.02
N PHE A 393 -15.81 1.54 -5.09
CA PHE A 393 -15.93 2.32 -6.34
C PHE A 393 -16.91 3.50 -6.16
N ILE A 394 -17.92 3.34 -5.31
CA ILE A 394 -18.86 4.42 -4.97
C ILE A 394 -18.12 5.52 -4.20
N GLN A 395 -17.40 5.16 -3.14
CA GLN A 395 -16.61 6.09 -2.33
C GLN A 395 -15.56 6.83 -3.17
N ASP A 396 -14.82 6.11 -4.01
CA ASP A 396 -13.84 6.74 -4.89
C ASP A 396 -14.49 7.70 -5.91
N GLY A 397 -15.64 7.33 -6.48
CA GLY A 397 -16.39 8.21 -7.37
C GLY A 397 -16.82 9.50 -6.69
N TYR A 398 -17.33 9.45 -5.45
CA TYR A 398 -17.61 10.64 -4.66
C TYR A 398 -16.35 11.44 -4.32
N GLN A 399 -15.23 10.76 -4.00
CA GLN A 399 -13.96 11.43 -3.73
C GLN A 399 -13.43 12.19 -4.96
N LEU A 400 -13.58 11.62 -6.16
CA LEU A 400 -13.26 12.34 -7.40
C LEU A 400 -14.19 13.53 -7.62
N LEU A 401 -15.48 13.41 -7.33
CA LEU A 401 -16.39 14.55 -7.42
C LEU A 401 -16.06 15.64 -6.40
N TYR A 402 -15.63 15.29 -5.19
CA TYR A 402 -15.15 16.24 -4.18
C TYR A 402 -13.86 16.93 -4.65
N GLU A 403 -12.93 16.17 -5.25
CA GLU A 403 -11.72 16.69 -5.89
C GLU A 403 -12.02 17.77 -6.93
N LEU A 404 -13.11 17.61 -7.70
CA LEU A 404 -13.52 18.53 -8.76
C LEU A 404 -14.41 19.69 -8.29
N ASP A 405 -14.61 19.88 -6.97
CA ASP A 405 -15.60 20.80 -6.38
C ASP A 405 -17.05 20.52 -6.82
N ALA A 406 -17.35 19.30 -7.28
CA ALA A 406 -18.69 18.94 -7.76
C ALA A 406 -19.65 18.59 -6.60
N VAL A 407 -19.10 18.12 -5.48
CA VAL A 407 -19.84 17.80 -4.24
C VAL A 407 -19.10 18.35 -3.01
N ASP A 408 -19.80 18.52 -1.90
CA ASP A 408 -19.20 18.86 -0.60
C ASP A 408 -18.70 17.62 0.17
N ARG A 409 -18.24 17.80 1.42
CA ARG A 409 -17.75 16.72 2.28
C ARG A 409 -18.85 15.72 2.69
N ASP A 410 -20.11 16.14 2.66
CA ASP A 410 -21.29 15.31 2.93
C ASP A 410 -21.87 14.71 1.63
N PHE A 411 -21.13 14.80 0.52
CA PHE A 411 -21.48 14.30 -0.81
C PHE A 411 -22.74 14.94 -1.43
N LYS A 412 -23.12 16.13 -0.99
CA LYS A 412 -24.21 16.90 -1.61
C LYS A 412 -23.68 17.63 -2.83
N ILE A 413 -24.46 17.62 -3.90
CA ILE A 413 -24.10 18.24 -5.18
C ILE A 413 -24.04 19.77 -5.07
N LEU A 414 -22.90 20.34 -5.48
CA LEU A 414 -22.63 21.78 -5.49
C LEU A 414 -23.09 22.43 -6.80
N PRO A 415 -23.14 23.78 -6.89
CA PRO A 415 -23.46 24.47 -8.16
C PRO A 415 -22.53 24.06 -9.32
N MET A 416 -21.25 23.82 -9.03
CA MET A 416 -20.30 23.29 -10.01
C MET A 416 -20.71 21.89 -10.49
N GLY A 417 -21.14 21.00 -9.59
CA GLY A 417 -21.64 19.67 -9.96
C GLY A 417 -22.85 19.73 -10.90
N HIS A 418 -23.79 20.64 -10.66
CA HIS A 418 -24.94 20.84 -11.55
C HIS A 418 -24.52 21.33 -12.95
N GLN A 419 -23.49 22.19 -13.04
CA GLN A 419 -22.95 22.62 -14.33
C GLN A 419 -22.25 21.47 -15.05
N LEU A 420 -21.45 20.69 -14.33
CA LEU A 420 -20.75 19.51 -14.86
C LEU A 420 -21.74 18.47 -15.40
N ALA A 421 -22.84 18.21 -14.68
CA ALA A 421 -23.84 17.24 -15.08
C ALA A 421 -24.48 17.56 -16.44
N LYS A 422 -24.55 18.83 -16.85
CA LYS A 422 -25.06 19.26 -18.17
C LYS A 422 -24.12 18.95 -19.33
N LEU A 423 -22.85 18.65 -19.04
CA LEU A 423 -21.84 18.36 -20.05
C LEU A 423 -21.78 16.84 -20.33
N PRO A 424 -21.79 16.39 -21.60
CA PRO A 424 -21.65 14.99 -21.99
C PRO A 424 -20.17 14.59 -22.04
N LEU A 425 -19.43 14.92 -20.97
CA LEU A 425 -18.01 14.68 -20.81
C LEU A 425 -17.75 13.93 -19.50
N ASP A 426 -16.57 13.32 -19.41
CA ASP A 426 -16.05 12.90 -18.12
C ASP A 426 -15.97 14.12 -17.17
N PRO A 427 -16.37 14.00 -15.88
CA PRO A 427 -16.38 15.11 -14.94
C PRO A 427 -15.07 15.89 -14.88
N SER A 428 -13.92 15.22 -14.96
CA SER A 428 -12.61 15.87 -14.93
C SER A 428 -12.40 16.77 -16.15
N LEU A 429 -12.75 16.27 -17.34
CA LEU A 429 -12.69 17.07 -18.57
C LEU A 429 -13.73 18.20 -18.57
N GLY A 430 -14.93 17.95 -18.04
CA GLY A 430 -15.94 18.98 -17.84
C GLY A 430 -15.45 20.11 -16.94
N ARG A 431 -14.72 19.78 -15.87
CA ARG A 431 -14.17 20.76 -14.91
C ARG A 431 -13.14 21.67 -15.56
N ILE A 432 -12.29 21.11 -16.41
CA ILE A 432 -11.31 21.86 -17.22
C ILE A 432 -12.03 22.81 -18.19
N LEU A 433 -13.09 22.33 -18.86
CA LEU A 433 -13.84 23.14 -19.82
C LEU A 433 -14.51 24.34 -19.13
N ILE A 434 -15.12 24.13 -17.96
CA ILE A 434 -15.74 25.21 -17.17
C ILE A 434 -14.67 26.21 -16.70
N GLU A 435 -13.50 25.74 -16.23
CA GLU A 435 -12.42 26.63 -15.78
C GLU A 435 -11.88 27.49 -16.93
N SER A 436 -11.82 26.94 -18.15
CA SER A 436 -11.28 27.65 -19.31
C SER A 436 -12.01 28.96 -19.63
N ASN A 437 -13.30 29.05 -19.29
CA ASN A 437 -14.07 30.27 -19.42
C ASN A 437 -13.58 31.35 -18.43
N LYS A 438 -13.24 30.97 -17.19
CA LYS A 438 -12.68 31.87 -16.18
C LYS A 438 -11.26 32.33 -16.53
N GLN A 439 -10.44 31.42 -17.06
CA GLN A 439 -9.06 31.70 -17.47
C GLN A 439 -8.95 32.36 -18.85
N ALA A 440 -10.08 32.56 -19.54
CA ALA A 440 -10.16 33.13 -20.88
C ALA A 440 -9.31 32.37 -21.92
N CYS A 441 -9.31 31.03 -21.85
CA CYS A 441 -8.56 30.11 -22.72
C CYS A 441 -9.45 29.03 -23.38
N LEU A 442 -10.74 29.33 -23.54
CA LEU A 442 -11.75 28.41 -24.04
C LEU A 442 -11.39 27.79 -25.40
N ASN A 443 -10.85 28.57 -26.35
CA ASN A 443 -10.56 28.08 -27.70
C ASN A 443 -9.48 26.99 -27.69
N GLU A 444 -8.41 27.23 -26.92
CA GLU A 444 -7.29 26.31 -26.74
C GLU A 444 -7.72 25.04 -26.01
N ILE A 445 -8.51 25.19 -24.95
CA ILE A 445 -9.01 24.07 -24.16
C ILE A 445 -10.01 23.23 -24.94
N LEU A 446 -10.87 23.82 -25.76
CA LEU A 446 -11.76 23.08 -26.64
C LEU A 446 -10.97 22.17 -27.59
N ILE A 447 -9.86 22.66 -28.16
CA ILE A 447 -8.96 21.85 -29.01
C ILE A 447 -8.38 20.67 -28.21
N ILE A 448 -7.88 20.94 -26.99
CA ILE A 448 -7.24 19.91 -26.15
C ILE A 448 -8.24 18.86 -25.67
N ILE A 449 -9.35 19.28 -25.04
CA ILE A 449 -10.35 18.36 -24.48
C ILE A 449 -10.97 17.49 -25.56
N SER A 450 -11.25 18.06 -26.74
CA SER A 450 -11.75 17.28 -27.87
C SER A 450 -10.72 16.25 -28.36
N ALA A 451 -9.42 16.54 -28.28
CA ALA A 451 -8.37 15.56 -28.59
C ALA A 451 -8.29 14.44 -27.53
N LEU A 452 -8.33 14.80 -26.25
CA LEU A 452 -8.23 13.84 -25.12
C LEU A 452 -9.47 12.93 -25.00
N SER A 453 -10.62 13.38 -25.50
CA SER A 453 -11.88 12.62 -25.47
C SER A 453 -12.01 11.58 -26.59
N ILE A 454 -11.03 11.51 -27.50
CA ILE A 454 -10.98 10.55 -28.60
C ILE A 454 -9.67 9.75 -28.54
N SER A 455 -9.56 8.71 -29.38
CA SER A 455 -8.26 8.06 -29.57
C SER A 455 -7.26 9.04 -30.17
N ASP A 456 -6.01 8.99 -29.72
CA ASP A 456 -4.94 9.87 -30.19
C ASP A 456 -4.89 9.91 -31.73
N PRO A 457 -5.00 11.08 -32.37
CA PRO A 457 -4.99 11.19 -33.82
C PRO A 457 -3.64 10.84 -34.46
N ARG A 458 -2.55 10.84 -33.70
CA ARG A 458 -1.21 10.49 -34.19
C ARG A 458 -1.10 9.00 -34.45
N GLU A 459 -0.53 8.65 -35.60
CA GLU A 459 -0.23 7.28 -35.97
C GLU A 459 1.28 7.09 -35.95
N ARG A 460 1.74 5.98 -35.36
CA ARG A 460 3.15 5.58 -35.38
C ARG A 460 3.26 4.13 -35.86
N PRO A 461 3.08 3.88 -37.18
CA PRO A 461 3.19 2.54 -37.74
C PRO A 461 4.57 1.94 -37.49
N LEU A 462 4.65 0.67 -37.08
CA LEU A 462 5.93 0.01 -36.74
C LEU A 462 6.93 0.02 -37.90
N ASP A 463 6.46 -0.12 -39.14
CA ASP A 463 7.27 -0.12 -40.37
C ASP A 463 7.77 1.27 -40.78
N LYS A 464 7.21 2.35 -40.21
CA LYS A 464 7.51 3.75 -40.55
C LYS A 464 7.72 4.61 -39.31
N ALA A 465 8.13 3.99 -38.20
CA ALA A 465 8.24 4.63 -36.90
C ALA A 465 9.14 5.88 -36.93
N GLU A 466 10.34 5.78 -37.53
CA GLU A 466 11.28 6.90 -37.64
C GLU A 466 10.72 8.07 -38.46
N LYS A 467 10.03 7.78 -39.58
CA LYS A 467 9.40 8.82 -40.42
C LYS A 467 8.23 9.49 -39.69
N ALA A 468 7.46 8.73 -38.92
CA ALA A 468 6.40 9.25 -38.09
C ALA A 468 6.97 10.17 -36.99
N ASP A 469 8.02 9.73 -36.30
CA ASP A 469 8.68 10.53 -35.25
C ASP A 469 9.22 11.86 -35.80
N GLN A 470 9.88 11.84 -36.97
CA GLN A 470 10.34 13.06 -37.65
C GLN A 470 9.19 13.99 -38.03
N ALA A 471 8.08 13.45 -38.53
CA ALA A 471 6.92 14.26 -38.88
C ALA A 471 6.23 14.86 -37.64
N HIS A 472 6.19 14.11 -36.54
CA HIS A 472 5.57 14.54 -35.28
C HIS A 472 6.37 15.60 -34.56
N LEU A 473 7.70 15.65 -34.73
CA LEU A 473 8.55 16.72 -34.20
C LEU A 473 8.14 18.12 -34.67
N LEU A 474 7.53 18.25 -35.86
CA LEU A 474 7.10 19.53 -36.42
C LEU A 474 5.98 20.22 -35.62
N PHE A 475 5.20 19.45 -34.87
CA PHE A 475 4.14 19.94 -34.00
C PHE A 475 4.34 19.51 -32.55
N HIS A 476 5.55 19.04 -32.21
CA HIS A 476 5.93 18.77 -30.84
C HIS A 476 6.11 20.09 -30.07
N ASP A 477 5.66 20.09 -28.83
CA ASP A 477 6.01 21.13 -27.88
C ASP A 477 6.92 20.57 -26.80
N PRO A 478 8.07 21.21 -26.54
CA PRO A 478 9.09 20.65 -25.66
C PRO A 478 8.62 20.56 -24.22
N ASP A 479 7.71 21.44 -23.78
CA ASP A 479 7.30 21.58 -22.38
C ASP A 479 5.88 21.08 -22.12
N SER A 480 5.09 20.76 -23.16
CA SER A 480 3.69 20.32 -23.00
C SER A 480 3.15 19.44 -24.13
N GLY A 481 2.81 18.20 -23.81
CA GLY A 481 2.05 17.31 -24.67
C GLY A 481 0.69 17.89 -25.08
N PHE A 482 0.05 18.69 -24.22
CA PHE A 482 -1.22 19.35 -24.53
C PHE A 482 -1.05 20.43 -25.61
N MET A 483 0.02 21.22 -25.50
CA MET A 483 0.35 22.24 -26.51
C MET A 483 0.69 21.62 -27.87
N SER A 484 1.18 20.38 -27.88
CA SER A 484 1.42 19.65 -29.13
C SER A 484 0.12 19.44 -29.94
N PHE A 485 -1.03 19.25 -29.28
CA PHE A 485 -2.33 19.19 -29.96
C PHE A 485 -2.71 20.55 -30.56
N ILE A 486 -2.50 21.65 -29.85
CA ILE A 486 -2.75 23.00 -30.38
C ILE A 486 -1.87 23.28 -31.60
N LYS A 487 -0.58 22.92 -31.55
CA LYS A 487 0.33 23.08 -32.69
C LYS A 487 -0.11 22.24 -33.89
N LEU A 488 -0.52 20.99 -33.66
CA LEU A 488 -1.05 20.14 -34.71
C LEU A 488 -2.33 20.73 -35.32
N TRP A 489 -3.22 21.25 -34.49
CA TRP A 489 -4.44 21.91 -34.95
C TRP A 489 -4.16 23.17 -35.78
N LYS A 490 -3.25 24.05 -35.32
CA LYS A 490 -2.83 25.24 -36.08
C LYS A 490 -2.18 24.87 -37.41
N LEU A 491 -1.34 23.81 -37.42
CA LEU A 491 -0.72 23.29 -38.65
C LEU A 491 -1.77 22.75 -39.64
N LEU A 492 -2.80 22.07 -39.12
CA LEU A 492 -3.93 21.57 -39.90
C LEU A 492 -4.69 22.74 -40.55
N ASP A 493 -5.08 23.74 -39.77
CA ASP A 493 -5.84 24.91 -40.22
C ASP A 493 -5.06 25.76 -41.23
N ALA A 494 -3.75 25.92 -41.02
CA ALA A 494 -2.90 26.69 -41.94
C ALA A 494 -2.71 26.01 -43.31
N LYS A 495 -2.64 24.67 -43.35
CA LYS A 495 -2.33 23.91 -44.58
C LYS A 495 -3.57 23.45 -45.34
N ILE A 496 -4.73 23.45 -44.71
CA ILE A 496 -5.96 22.93 -45.30
C ILE A 496 -7.03 24.01 -45.19
N SER A 497 -7.42 24.60 -46.32
CA SER A 497 -8.73 25.24 -46.36
C SER A 497 -9.76 24.13 -46.12
N ILE A 498 -10.59 24.32 -45.09
CA ILE A 498 -11.52 23.33 -44.49
C ILE A 498 -12.41 22.59 -45.52
N LYS A 499 -12.46 23.06 -46.78
CA LYS A 499 -13.32 22.58 -47.87
C LYS A 499 -12.75 21.46 -48.75
N SER A 500 -11.45 21.12 -48.70
CA SER A 500 -10.84 20.12 -49.62
C SER A 500 -10.61 18.75 -48.97
N GLY A 501 -11.52 17.78 -49.20
CA GLY A 501 -11.39 16.41 -48.70
C GLY A 501 -10.16 15.65 -49.21
N LYS A 502 -9.64 16.00 -50.41
CA LYS A 502 -8.41 15.43 -50.99
C LYS A 502 -7.15 15.98 -50.31
N GLY A 503 -7.12 17.28 -50.01
CA GLY A 503 -6.01 17.92 -49.29
C GLY A 503 -5.82 17.35 -47.89
N LEU A 504 -6.93 17.12 -47.16
CA LEU A 504 -6.88 16.53 -45.82
C LEU A 504 -6.31 15.12 -45.79
N ARG A 505 -6.65 14.27 -46.77
CA ARG A 505 -6.06 12.91 -46.85
C ARG A 505 -4.55 12.94 -47.10
N SER A 506 -4.10 13.82 -48.00
CA SER A 506 -2.67 14.00 -48.27
C SER A 506 -1.91 14.52 -47.04
N PHE A 507 -2.50 15.47 -46.31
CA PHE A 507 -1.96 15.94 -45.03
C PHE A 507 -1.81 14.80 -44.02
N CYS A 508 -2.89 14.02 -43.82
CA CYS A 508 -2.91 12.91 -42.88
C CYS A 508 -1.78 11.89 -43.15
N GLN A 509 -1.60 11.54 -44.42
CA GLN A 509 -0.53 10.65 -44.86
C GLN A 509 0.87 11.25 -44.66
N LYS A 510 1.06 12.54 -44.95
CA LYS A 510 2.35 13.23 -44.80
C LYS A 510 2.79 13.36 -43.35
N TYR A 511 1.84 13.62 -42.45
CA TYR A 511 2.11 13.90 -41.04
C TYR A 511 1.87 12.71 -40.11
N PHE A 512 1.58 11.53 -40.66
CA PHE A 512 1.28 10.32 -39.90
C PHE A 512 0.19 10.58 -38.84
N VAL A 513 -0.95 11.11 -39.28
CA VAL A 513 -2.15 11.29 -38.45
C VAL A 513 -3.34 10.62 -39.12
N SER A 514 -4.27 10.12 -38.32
CA SER A 514 -5.41 9.35 -38.79
C SER A 514 -6.50 10.26 -39.37
N TYR A 515 -6.86 10.07 -40.65
CA TYR A 515 -7.93 10.85 -41.29
C TYR A 515 -9.26 10.77 -40.52
N THR A 516 -9.62 9.58 -40.04
CA THR A 516 -10.87 9.37 -39.30
C THR A 516 -10.84 10.09 -37.96
N ARG A 517 -9.76 9.96 -37.18
CA ARG A 517 -9.64 10.59 -35.86
C ARG A 517 -9.53 12.11 -35.95
N ILE A 518 -8.88 12.66 -36.98
CA ILE A 518 -8.89 14.11 -37.24
C ILE A 518 -10.31 14.60 -37.52
N ARG A 519 -11.11 13.86 -38.30
CA ARG A 519 -12.51 14.22 -38.54
C ARG A 519 -13.35 14.14 -37.26
N GLU A 520 -13.17 13.09 -36.47
CA GLU A 520 -13.82 12.95 -35.16
C GLU A 520 -13.43 14.08 -34.21
N TRP A 521 -12.15 14.47 -34.20
CA TRP A 521 -11.65 15.59 -33.43
C TRP A 521 -12.31 16.90 -33.85
N GLN A 522 -12.34 17.19 -35.15
CA GLN A 522 -12.99 18.39 -35.69
C GLN A 522 -14.48 18.46 -35.38
N GLU A 523 -15.16 17.32 -35.44
CA GLU A 523 -16.59 17.23 -35.15
C GLU A 523 -16.87 17.40 -33.67
N LEU A 524 -16.12 16.74 -32.79
CA LEU A 524 -16.26 16.91 -31.34
C LEU A 524 -15.91 18.34 -30.91
N TYR A 525 -14.88 18.96 -31.50
CA TYR A 525 -14.56 20.36 -31.27
C TYR A 525 -15.76 21.27 -31.59
N LYS A 526 -16.38 21.11 -32.77
CA LYS A 526 -17.54 21.91 -33.17
C LYS A 526 -18.71 21.74 -32.19
N GLN A 527 -18.99 20.52 -31.78
CA GLN A 527 -20.10 20.25 -30.87
C GLN A 527 -19.86 20.82 -29.49
N LEU A 528 -18.65 20.67 -28.94
CA LEU A 528 -18.31 21.33 -27.68
C LEU A 528 -18.32 22.85 -27.81
N ALA A 529 -17.91 23.41 -28.95
CA ALA A 529 -17.99 24.84 -29.23
C ALA A 529 -19.44 25.33 -29.33
N GLU A 530 -20.36 24.55 -29.91
CA GLU A 530 -21.80 24.85 -29.94
C GLU A 530 -22.42 24.77 -28.54
N MET A 531 -22.13 23.71 -27.80
CA MET A 531 -22.61 23.53 -26.43
C MET A 531 -22.11 24.63 -25.49
N THR A 532 -20.86 25.04 -25.61
CA THR A 532 -20.31 26.13 -24.79
C THR A 532 -20.92 27.48 -25.13
N LYS A 533 -21.38 27.68 -26.38
CA LYS A 533 -22.22 28.85 -26.72
C LYS A 533 -23.60 28.79 -26.08
N GLU A 534 -24.25 27.62 -26.04
CA GLU A 534 -25.52 27.43 -25.34
C GLU A 534 -25.41 27.69 -23.82
N LEU A 535 -24.21 27.52 -23.26
CA LEU A 535 -23.88 27.82 -21.86
C LEU A 535 -23.36 29.24 -21.63
N ASP A 536 -23.44 30.13 -22.63
CA ASP A 536 -22.96 31.51 -22.60
C ASP A 536 -21.45 31.68 -22.28
N PHE A 537 -20.62 30.70 -22.64
CA PHE A 537 -19.16 30.82 -22.47
C PHE A 537 -18.57 31.76 -23.51
N LYS A 538 -17.60 32.59 -23.10
CA LYS A 538 -17.03 33.65 -23.94
C LYS A 538 -15.66 33.24 -24.47
N ALA A 539 -15.54 33.22 -25.80
CA ALA A 539 -14.24 33.05 -26.45
C ALA A 539 -13.38 34.33 -26.30
N SER A 540 -12.16 34.18 -25.80
CA SER A 540 -11.18 35.28 -25.75
C SER A 540 -10.63 35.59 -27.13
N LYS A 541 -10.38 36.87 -27.41
CA LYS A 541 -9.71 37.36 -28.64
C LYS A 541 -8.22 37.68 -28.45
N LYS A 542 -7.71 37.59 -27.21
CA LYS A 542 -6.30 37.87 -26.88
C LYS A 542 -5.49 36.59 -26.87
N ASP A 543 -4.20 36.69 -27.17
CA ASP A 543 -3.27 35.59 -27.02
C ASP A 543 -3.26 35.09 -25.57
N VAL A 544 -3.35 33.78 -25.42
CA VAL A 544 -3.46 33.10 -24.13
C VAL A 544 -2.07 32.64 -23.68
N THR A 545 -1.75 32.85 -22.40
CA THR A 545 -0.48 32.42 -21.82
C THR A 545 -0.47 30.92 -21.52
N TYR A 546 0.73 30.33 -21.52
CA TYR A 546 0.94 28.93 -21.14
C TYR A 546 0.31 28.62 -19.77
N GLU A 547 0.55 29.47 -18.78
CA GLU A 547 0.00 29.35 -17.42
C GLU A 547 -1.53 29.20 -17.41
N ARG A 548 -2.28 30.06 -18.12
CA ARG A 548 -3.75 30.03 -18.10
C ARG A 548 -4.34 28.73 -18.66
N ILE A 549 -3.71 28.18 -19.70
CA ILE A 549 -4.09 26.89 -20.27
C ILE A 549 -3.84 25.78 -19.24
N HIS A 550 -2.65 25.78 -18.62
CA HIS A 550 -2.24 24.70 -17.72
C HIS A 550 -2.94 24.77 -16.36
N ILE A 551 -3.27 25.95 -15.83
CA ILE A 551 -4.14 26.11 -14.66
C ILE A 551 -5.52 25.52 -14.95
N SER A 552 -6.08 25.78 -16.14
CA SER A 552 -7.39 25.19 -16.51
C SER A 552 -7.32 23.67 -16.55
N LEU A 553 -6.29 23.11 -17.20
CA LEU A 553 -6.05 21.66 -17.25
C LEU A 553 -5.87 21.06 -15.86
N LEU A 554 -5.13 21.74 -14.99
CA LEU A 554 -4.81 21.26 -13.65
C LEU A 554 -6.07 21.07 -12.79
N THR A 555 -7.13 21.87 -12.98
CA THR A 555 -8.39 21.71 -12.22
C THR A 555 -9.08 20.35 -12.39
N GLY A 556 -8.85 19.65 -13.51
CA GLY A 556 -9.35 18.29 -13.72
C GLY A 556 -8.29 17.21 -13.51
N LEU A 557 -7.03 17.58 -13.29
CA LEU A 557 -5.87 16.68 -13.32
C LEU A 557 -5.02 16.75 -12.04
N LEU A 558 -5.56 17.28 -10.93
CA LEU A 558 -4.85 17.35 -9.65
C LEU A 558 -4.39 15.97 -9.16
N GLY A 559 -5.18 14.92 -9.41
CA GLY A 559 -4.77 13.54 -9.14
C GLY A 559 -3.60 13.03 -9.99
N ASN A 560 -3.31 13.67 -11.13
CA ASN A 560 -2.33 13.20 -12.13
C ASN A 560 -1.04 14.06 -12.15
N ILE A 561 -0.66 14.61 -11.00
CA ILE A 561 0.60 15.35 -10.83
C ILE A 561 1.71 14.44 -10.29
N GLY A 562 2.96 14.81 -10.51
CA GLY A 562 4.10 14.21 -9.82
C GLY A 562 5.33 15.09 -9.78
N THR A 563 6.19 14.82 -8.79
CA THR A 563 7.50 15.43 -8.62
C THR A 563 8.60 14.45 -8.95
N LYS A 564 9.68 14.93 -9.55
CA LYS A 564 10.82 14.09 -9.91
C LYS A 564 11.55 13.57 -8.65
N ILE A 565 11.94 12.29 -8.66
CA ILE A 565 12.83 11.70 -7.65
C ILE A 565 14.27 12.09 -7.95
N ILE A 566 15.03 12.47 -6.92
CA ILE A 566 16.45 12.80 -7.02
C ILE A 566 17.21 11.55 -7.51
N ASP A 567 18.10 11.73 -8.48
CA ASP A 567 18.93 10.67 -9.08
C ASP A 567 18.17 9.48 -9.71
N SER A 568 16.89 9.67 -10.04
CA SER A 568 16.07 8.67 -10.74
C SER A 568 15.37 9.26 -11.98
N HIS A 569 14.97 8.38 -12.90
CA HIS A 569 14.11 8.71 -14.03
C HIS A 569 12.61 8.64 -13.70
N GLU A 570 12.29 8.23 -12.48
CA GLU A 570 10.92 8.12 -11.97
C GLU A 570 10.44 9.40 -11.28
N TYR A 571 9.12 9.54 -11.23
CA TYR A 571 8.41 10.60 -10.54
C TYR A 571 7.55 9.98 -9.43
N VAL A 572 7.46 10.65 -8.29
CA VAL A 572 6.46 10.36 -7.26
C VAL A 572 5.21 11.17 -7.56
N GLY A 573 4.12 10.47 -7.84
CA GLY A 573 2.79 11.05 -7.98
C GLY A 573 2.00 11.08 -6.68
N THR A 574 0.77 11.56 -6.79
CA THR A 574 -0.20 11.50 -5.70
C THR A 574 -0.39 10.06 -5.22
N ARG A 575 -0.73 9.87 -3.93
CA ARG A 575 -0.99 8.53 -3.34
C ARG A 575 0.25 7.60 -3.34
N GLY A 576 1.45 8.18 -3.49
CA GLY A 576 2.72 7.45 -3.42
C GLY A 576 3.05 6.62 -4.68
N ILE A 577 2.32 6.81 -5.79
CA ILE A 577 2.61 6.09 -7.03
C ILE A 577 3.97 6.52 -7.59
N LYS A 578 4.75 5.57 -8.10
CA LYS A 578 5.96 5.86 -8.86
C LYS A 578 5.69 5.61 -10.34
N PHE A 579 5.96 6.58 -11.19
CA PHE A 579 5.72 6.46 -12.62
C PHE A 579 6.87 6.99 -13.47
N LEU A 580 6.98 6.46 -14.69
CA LEU A 580 7.87 6.93 -15.73
C LEU A 580 7.12 7.82 -16.71
N ILE A 581 7.82 8.73 -17.39
CA ILE A 581 7.22 9.46 -18.51
C ILE A 581 7.21 8.57 -19.75
N GLY A 582 6.04 8.37 -20.35
CA GLY A 582 5.80 7.52 -21.51
C GLY A 582 6.64 7.94 -22.73
N PRO A 583 6.38 9.10 -23.35
CA PRO A 583 7.17 9.55 -24.49
C PRO A 583 8.59 9.91 -24.06
N THR A 584 9.57 9.24 -24.68
CA THR A 584 11.00 9.38 -24.35
C THR A 584 11.53 10.80 -24.54
N LEU A 585 10.95 11.58 -25.46
CA LEU A 585 11.29 12.99 -25.71
C LEU A 585 11.16 13.86 -24.45
N PHE A 586 10.09 13.68 -23.67
CA PHE A 586 9.86 14.42 -22.44
C PHE A 586 10.72 13.88 -21.28
N ARG A 587 11.03 12.59 -21.27
CA ARG A 587 11.80 11.94 -20.19
C ARG A 587 13.19 12.58 -20.00
N LYS A 588 13.82 13.06 -21.07
CA LYS A 588 15.15 13.70 -21.04
C LYS A 588 15.15 15.11 -20.43
N LYS A 589 13.97 15.72 -20.24
CA LYS A 589 13.86 17.12 -19.77
C LYS A 589 14.01 17.29 -18.27
N ASN A 590 13.79 16.22 -17.48
CA ASN A 590 14.02 16.24 -16.04
C ASN A 590 13.24 17.34 -15.28
N TYR A 591 12.00 17.64 -15.68
CA TYR A 591 11.18 18.65 -15.00
C TYR A 591 10.97 18.30 -13.53
N LYS A 592 11.04 19.30 -12.64
CA LYS A 592 10.80 19.09 -11.21
C LYS A 592 9.36 18.64 -10.95
N TRP A 593 8.40 19.33 -11.56
CA TRP A 593 6.97 19.06 -11.43
C TRP A 593 6.32 18.89 -12.79
N VAL A 594 5.45 17.87 -12.90
CA VAL A 594 4.69 17.58 -14.10
C VAL A 594 3.23 17.29 -13.75
N MET A 595 2.33 17.62 -14.68
CA MET A 595 1.00 17.01 -14.74
C MET A 595 0.92 16.09 -15.96
N ALA A 596 0.05 15.09 -15.90
CA ALA A 596 -0.23 14.17 -17.00
C ALA A 596 -1.73 14.17 -17.31
N ALA A 597 -2.09 13.97 -18.59
CA ALA A 597 -3.49 13.75 -18.95
C ALA A 597 -4.01 12.44 -18.35
N GLU A 598 -3.17 11.41 -18.39
CA GLU A 598 -3.46 10.08 -17.87
C GLU A 598 -2.18 9.40 -17.38
N ILE A 599 -2.33 8.54 -16.37
CA ILE A 599 -1.29 7.62 -15.92
C ILE A 599 -1.87 6.22 -16.13
N ILE A 600 -1.21 5.40 -16.95
CA ILE A 600 -1.70 4.08 -17.34
C ILE A 600 -0.73 3.00 -16.85
N ASP A 601 -1.29 1.89 -16.38
CA ASP A 601 -0.54 0.68 -16.06
C ASP A 601 -0.49 -0.29 -17.26
N THR A 602 0.71 -0.48 -17.81
CA THR A 602 1.00 -1.49 -18.84
C THR A 602 2.02 -2.53 -18.36
N GLY A 603 2.13 -2.73 -17.04
CA GLY A 603 3.19 -3.49 -16.35
C GLY A 603 4.20 -2.59 -15.62
N LYS A 604 4.26 -1.31 -16.01
CA LYS A 604 4.81 -0.19 -15.25
C LYS A 604 3.87 0.99 -15.43
N LEU A 605 3.87 1.93 -14.48
CA LEU A 605 3.08 3.15 -14.59
C LEU A 605 3.76 4.15 -15.53
N TYR A 606 3.03 4.58 -16.57
CA TYR A 606 3.48 5.58 -17.51
C TYR A 606 2.53 6.78 -17.56
N ALA A 607 3.08 7.97 -17.32
CA ALA A 607 2.40 9.24 -17.56
C ALA A 607 2.42 9.58 -19.05
N GLN A 608 1.25 9.80 -19.64
CA GLN A 608 1.05 10.19 -21.03
C GLN A 608 0.56 11.63 -21.14
N CYS A 609 0.93 12.30 -22.24
CA CYS A 609 0.61 13.71 -22.51
C CYS A 609 0.95 14.59 -21.28
N ILE A 610 2.25 14.71 -20.98
CA ILE A 610 2.72 15.44 -19.80
C ILE A 610 2.89 16.93 -20.09
N ALA A 611 2.89 17.75 -19.06
CA ALA A 611 3.35 19.13 -19.15
C ALA A 611 4.08 19.57 -17.89
N LYS A 612 5.03 20.51 -18.07
CA LYS A 612 5.69 21.20 -16.96
C LYS A 612 4.66 22.08 -16.23
N ILE A 613 4.67 22.01 -14.90
CA ILE A 613 3.83 22.87 -14.04
C ILE A 613 4.67 23.52 -12.94
N GLU A 614 4.11 24.56 -12.33
CA GLU A 614 4.68 25.22 -11.16
C GLU A 614 3.86 24.89 -9.90
N VAL A 615 4.52 24.85 -8.75
CA VAL A 615 3.97 24.36 -7.48
C VAL A 615 2.88 25.29 -6.92
N ASP A 616 3.04 26.59 -7.15
CA ASP A 616 2.11 27.64 -6.71
C ASP A 616 0.74 27.51 -7.39
N TRP A 617 0.69 26.99 -8.63
CA TRP A 617 -0.56 26.69 -9.31
C TRP A 617 -1.33 25.57 -8.59
N ILE A 618 -0.60 24.54 -8.14
CA ILE A 618 -1.17 23.40 -7.41
C ILE A 618 -1.74 23.88 -6.07
N GLU A 619 -0.97 24.65 -5.29
CA GLU A 619 -1.40 25.18 -3.98
C GLU A 619 -2.65 26.07 -4.12
N ARG A 620 -2.73 26.90 -5.17
CA ARG A 620 -3.88 27.78 -5.43
C ARG A 620 -5.17 27.01 -5.68
N LEU A 621 -5.10 25.92 -6.43
CA LEU A 621 -6.27 25.15 -6.88
C LEU A 621 -6.70 24.06 -5.88
N SER A 622 -5.83 23.66 -4.96
CA SER A 622 -6.06 22.51 -4.08
C SER A 622 -6.41 22.88 -2.64
N LYS A 623 -6.79 24.12 -2.34
CA LYS A 623 -7.05 24.61 -0.97
C LYS A 623 -8.05 23.79 -0.16
N HIS A 624 -9.08 23.21 -0.80
CA HIS A 624 -10.08 22.36 -0.15
C HIS A 624 -9.65 20.88 -0.01
N LEU A 625 -8.52 20.52 -0.63
CA LEU A 625 -7.99 19.15 -0.73
C LEU A 625 -6.69 18.95 0.05
N VAL A 626 -5.96 20.03 0.34
CA VAL A 626 -4.69 19.93 1.04
C VAL A 626 -4.87 19.62 2.51
N GLU A 627 -3.94 18.85 3.03
CA GLU A 627 -3.73 18.61 4.44
C GLU A 627 -2.54 19.44 4.91
N TYR A 628 -2.63 19.94 6.14
CA TYR A 628 -1.57 20.75 6.74
C TYR A 628 -0.99 20.01 7.94
N GLU A 629 0.32 19.82 7.93
CA GLU A 629 1.10 19.38 9.08
C GLU A 629 1.85 20.59 9.66
N TYR A 630 1.70 20.83 10.95
CA TYR A 630 2.37 21.94 11.65
C TYR A 630 3.46 21.39 12.57
N SER A 631 4.63 22.02 12.57
CA SER A 631 5.76 21.66 13.43
C SER A 631 6.53 22.89 13.89
N ASN A 632 7.41 22.71 14.87
CA ASN A 632 8.31 23.74 15.39
C ASN A 632 7.60 25.08 15.75
N PRO A 633 6.54 25.06 16.59
CA PRO A 633 5.94 26.30 17.07
C PRO A 633 6.94 27.03 17.95
N ARG A 634 7.22 28.31 17.64
CA ARG A 634 8.24 29.10 18.31
C ARG A 634 7.86 30.57 18.40
N TRP A 635 8.35 31.25 19.43
CA TRP A 635 8.21 32.69 19.55
C TRP A 635 9.01 33.43 18.47
N ASN A 636 8.38 34.41 17.84
CA ASN A 636 9.03 35.35 16.94
C ASN A 636 9.04 36.74 17.59
N SER A 637 10.17 37.09 18.20
CA SER A 637 10.34 38.38 18.90
C SER A 637 10.06 39.59 18.00
N LYS A 638 10.48 39.53 16.72
CA LYS A 638 10.31 40.65 15.77
C LYS A 638 8.85 40.95 15.46
N LEU A 639 8.02 39.91 15.34
CA LEU A 639 6.58 40.05 15.06
C LEU A 639 5.73 39.97 16.33
N SER A 640 6.35 39.71 17.48
CA SER A 640 5.72 39.51 18.79
C SER A 640 4.55 38.53 18.75
N ARG A 641 4.74 37.38 18.12
CA ARG A 641 3.73 36.31 17.98
C ARG A 641 4.40 34.93 17.86
N VAL A 642 3.61 33.87 17.99
CA VAL A 642 4.08 32.50 17.74
C VAL A 642 3.93 32.15 16.26
N ASP A 643 5.03 31.73 15.64
CA ASP A 643 5.05 31.20 14.28
C ASP A 643 5.29 29.68 14.33
N ALA A 644 4.82 28.95 13.31
CA ALA A 644 5.10 27.53 13.13
C ALA A 644 5.49 27.23 11.67
N SER A 645 6.20 26.13 11.48
CA SER A 645 6.50 25.54 10.18
C SER A 645 5.31 24.73 9.69
N GLN A 646 4.71 25.14 8.57
CA GLN A 646 3.63 24.39 7.90
C GLN A 646 4.16 23.61 6.71
N LYS A 647 3.91 22.31 6.71
CA LYS A 647 4.06 21.43 5.55
C LYS A 647 2.68 21.19 4.93
N THR A 648 2.56 21.44 3.63
CA THR A 648 1.32 21.30 2.85
C THR A 648 1.39 20.03 2.00
N LEU A 649 0.45 19.12 2.21
CA LEU A 649 0.34 17.85 1.50
C LEU A 649 -0.90 17.85 0.62
N LEU A 650 -0.78 17.33 -0.60
CA LEU A 650 -1.92 17.00 -1.46
C LEU A 650 -1.86 15.52 -1.78
N TYR A 651 -2.81 14.76 -1.26
CA TYR A 651 -2.88 13.30 -1.46
C TYR A 651 -1.56 12.60 -1.09
N GLY A 652 -0.93 13.01 0.02
CA GLY A 652 0.36 12.50 0.49
C GLY A 652 1.59 13.06 -0.23
N LEU A 653 1.41 13.85 -1.30
CA LEU A 653 2.51 14.50 -2.00
C LEU A 653 2.84 15.84 -1.35
N VAL A 654 4.10 16.07 -0.98
CA VAL A 654 4.55 17.32 -0.36
C VAL A 654 4.66 18.40 -1.43
N ILE A 655 3.74 19.36 -1.40
CA ILE A 655 3.74 20.54 -2.29
C ILE A 655 4.61 21.63 -1.69
N ASN A 656 4.46 21.88 -0.39
CA ASN A 656 5.27 22.86 0.33
C ASN A 656 5.83 22.22 1.60
N ALA A 657 7.15 22.24 1.77
CA ALA A 657 7.80 21.53 2.86
C ALA A 657 7.91 22.35 4.15
N ASN A 658 7.99 23.68 4.07
CA ASN A 658 8.28 24.51 5.23
C ASN A 658 7.84 25.98 5.02
N LYS A 659 6.54 26.24 5.11
CA LYS A 659 5.96 27.58 5.05
C LYS A 659 5.80 28.14 6.46
N THR A 660 6.46 29.25 6.78
CA THR A 660 6.25 29.94 8.06
C THR A 660 4.86 30.57 8.10
N ILE A 661 4.11 30.32 9.16
CA ILE A 661 2.75 30.83 9.33
C ILE A 661 2.50 31.29 10.77
N HIS A 662 1.47 32.13 10.97
CA HIS A 662 1.01 32.52 12.29
C HIS A 662 0.29 31.34 12.96
N TYR A 663 0.84 30.85 14.07
CA TYR A 663 0.34 29.65 14.75
C TYR A 663 -0.82 29.94 15.71
N GLY A 664 -0.95 31.19 16.17
CA GLY A 664 -1.99 31.62 17.11
C GLY A 664 -3.41 31.28 16.66
N SER A 665 -3.72 31.42 15.36
CA SER A 665 -5.05 31.07 14.83
C SER A 665 -5.31 29.58 14.65
N ILE A 666 -4.28 28.74 14.77
CA ILE A 666 -4.35 27.29 14.57
C ILE A 666 -4.43 26.57 15.91
N ASN A 667 -3.52 26.92 16.82
CA ASN A 667 -3.53 26.41 18.19
C ASN A 667 -3.32 27.57 19.18
N PRO A 668 -4.42 28.24 19.61
CA PRO A 668 -4.35 29.38 20.51
C PRO A 668 -3.74 29.02 21.87
N GLU A 669 -4.06 27.84 22.41
CA GLU A 669 -3.63 27.39 23.74
C GLU A 669 -2.11 27.19 23.81
N GLU A 670 -1.55 26.44 22.86
CA GLU A 670 -0.10 26.22 22.76
C GLU A 670 0.63 27.53 22.44
N SER A 671 0.06 28.38 21.58
CA SER A 671 0.64 29.69 21.26
C SER A 671 0.70 30.62 22.47
N ARG A 672 -0.32 30.60 23.33
CA ARG A 672 -0.33 31.36 24.58
C ARG A 672 0.74 30.84 25.55
N SER A 673 0.86 29.53 25.71
CA SER A 673 1.91 28.93 26.55
C SER A 673 3.31 29.33 26.08
N ILE A 674 3.57 29.26 24.77
CA ILE A 674 4.85 29.68 24.18
C ILE A 674 5.07 31.19 24.36
N PHE A 675 4.03 32.02 24.18
CA PHE A 675 4.13 33.46 24.43
C PHE A 675 4.50 33.78 25.88
N ILE A 676 3.86 33.14 26.86
CA ILE A 676 4.17 33.37 28.28
C ILE A 676 5.59 32.91 28.58
N ARG A 677 5.95 31.68 28.20
CA ARG A 677 7.25 31.09 28.51
C ARG A 677 8.40 31.81 27.80
N GLN A 678 8.37 31.88 26.48
CA GLN A 678 9.47 32.48 25.70
C GLN A 678 9.38 34.01 25.68
N GLY A 679 8.18 34.56 25.52
CA GLY A 679 8.00 36.02 25.48
C GLY A 679 8.23 36.67 26.84
N LEU A 680 7.45 36.29 27.87
CA LEU A 680 7.43 36.99 29.15
C LEU A 680 8.42 36.46 30.19
N VAL A 681 8.66 35.15 30.26
CA VAL A 681 9.53 34.55 31.27
C VAL A 681 11.00 34.57 30.82
N GLU A 682 11.29 34.08 29.61
CA GLU A 682 12.65 34.09 29.03
C GLU A 682 13.06 35.46 28.45
N ASN A 683 12.25 36.50 28.66
CA ASN A 683 12.54 37.89 28.26
C ASN A 683 12.72 38.12 26.74
N GLN A 684 12.09 37.30 25.88
CA GLN A 684 12.14 37.51 24.42
C GLN A 684 11.07 38.49 23.91
N TYR A 685 10.32 39.13 24.81
CA TYR A 685 9.39 40.22 24.56
C TYR A 685 9.64 41.35 25.56
N GLU A 686 9.79 42.58 25.08
CA GLU A 686 9.95 43.76 25.94
C GLU A 686 8.66 44.57 25.98
N SER A 687 8.10 44.74 27.18
CA SER A 687 6.97 45.64 27.42
C SER A 687 7.47 46.99 27.93
N PRO A 688 6.95 48.13 27.43
CA PRO A 688 7.28 49.46 27.96
C PRO A 688 6.57 49.77 29.29
N ALA A 689 5.86 48.80 29.87
CA ALA A 689 5.02 48.98 31.04
C ALA A 689 5.81 49.01 32.36
N PRO A 690 5.33 49.75 33.39
CA PRO A 690 6.02 49.83 34.68
C PRO A 690 6.21 48.48 35.40
N PHE A 691 5.29 47.52 35.23
CA PHE A 691 5.41 46.19 35.84
C PHE A 691 6.64 45.44 35.33
N TRP A 692 7.01 45.63 34.05
CA TRP A 692 8.10 44.92 33.40
C TRP A 692 9.44 45.27 34.06
N THR A 693 9.73 46.56 34.16
CA THR A 693 10.96 47.05 34.82
C THR A 693 11.01 46.67 36.29
N HIS A 694 9.87 46.73 37.00
CA HIS A 694 9.78 46.31 38.41
C HIS A 694 10.08 44.81 38.56
N ASN A 695 9.44 43.96 37.76
CA ASN A 695 9.59 42.50 37.83
C ASN A 695 11.03 42.08 37.52
N GLN A 696 11.65 42.62 36.46
CA GLN A 696 13.05 42.33 36.14
C GLN A 696 13.99 42.72 37.28
N LYS A 697 13.81 43.92 37.83
CA LYS A 697 14.64 44.39 38.96
C LYS A 697 14.48 43.49 40.20
N LEU A 698 13.26 43.07 40.52
CA LEU A 698 13.01 42.17 41.65
C LEU A 698 13.64 40.78 41.43
N ILE A 699 13.56 40.25 40.22
CA ILE A 699 14.19 38.97 39.84
C ILE A 699 15.73 39.09 40.00
N ASP A 700 16.33 40.17 39.50
CA ASP A 700 17.78 40.42 39.62
C ASP A 700 18.22 40.61 41.08
N GLU A 701 17.44 41.34 41.89
CA GLU A 701 17.71 41.52 43.33
C GLU A 701 17.71 40.19 44.09
N ILE A 702 16.78 39.28 43.76
CA ILE A 702 16.70 37.95 44.38
C ILE A 702 17.86 37.07 43.93
N LYS A 703 18.20 37.05 42.63
CA LYS A 703 19.39 36.35 42.10
C LYS A 703 20.69 36.85 42.76
N GLN A 704 20.81 38.15 43.04
CA GLN A 704 21.97 38.70 43.74
C GLN A 704 22.04 38.32 45.23
N LEU A 705 20.89 38.20 45.90
CA LEU A 705 20.82 37.72 47.29
C LEU A 705 21.21 36.24 47.40
N GLU A 706 20.86 35.45 46.39
CA GLU A 706 21.20 34.03 46.25
C GLU A 706 22.72 33.82 46.12
N HIS A 707 23.38 34.54 45.21
CA HIS A 707 24.85 34.50 45.04
C HIS A 707 25.63 34.87 46.32
N LYS A 708 25.05 35.71 47.20
CA LYS A 708 25.66 36.11 48.48
C LYS A 708 25.45 35.10 49.62
N SER A 709 24.39 34.29 49.57
CA SER A 709 24.00 33.42 50.68
C SER A 709 24.53 31.97 50.57
N ARG A 710 25.12 31.57 49.44
CA ARG A 710 25.57 30.17 49.17
C ARG A 710 24.53 29.09 49.58
N ARG A 711 23.23 29.41 49.47
CA ARG A 711 22.10 28.49 49.59
C ARG A 711 21.38 28.50 48.25
N GLN A 712 21.32 27.35 47.58
CA GLN A 712 20.74 27.17 46.25
C GLN A 712 19.23 26.84 46.27
N ASP A 713 18.57 26.96 47.43
CA ASP A 713 17.14 26.62 47.59
C ASP A 713 16.18 27.76 47.16
N ILE A 714 16.69 28.80 46.48
CA ILE A 714 15.93 29.98 46.02
C ILE A 714 16.03 30.11 44.49
N LEU A 715 16.00 28.99 43.77
CA LEU A 715 15.88 29.07 42.31
C LEU A 715 14.51 29.69 41.98
N ILE A 716 14.48 30.92 41.45
CA ILE A 716 13.29 31.41 40.74
C ILE A 716 13.15 30.50 39.52
N ASN A 717 12.36 29.44 39.67
CA ASN A 717 12.05 28.54 38.57
C ASN A 717 11.20 29.33 37.56
N ASP A 718 11.58 29.26 36.29
CA ASP A 718 10.80 29.80 35.16
C ASP A 718 9.34 29.29 35.18
N ASP A 719 9.08 28.12 35.76
CA ASP A 719 7.73 27.60 35.97
C ASP A 719 6.91 28.41 37.00
N ILE A 720 7.54 28.96 38.04
CA ILE A 720 6.85 29.83 39.03
C ILE A 720 6.47 31.16 38.37
N LEU A 721 7.37 31.71 37.54
CA LEU A 721 7.10 32.90 36.75
C LEU A 721 6.02 32.63 35.69
N PHE A 722 6.09 31.46 35.05
CA PHE A 722 5.07 31.00 34.12
C PHE A 722 3.70 30.91 34.81
N ASP A 723 3.59 30.21 35.94
CA ASP A 723 2.35 30.08 36.73
C ASP A 723 1.76 31.44 37.13
N PHE A 724 2.61 32.40 37.49
CA PHE A 724 2.18 33.75 37.84
C PHE A 724 1.52 34.45 36.66
N TYR A 725 2.17 34.44 35.49
CA TYR A 725 1.62 35.06 34.29
C TYR A 725 0.42 34.26 33.75
N ASP A 726 0.47 32.93 33.80
CA ASP A 726 -0.57 32.03 33.33
C ASP A 726 -1.88 32.19 34.12
N SER A 727 -1.80 32.31 35.45
CA SER A 727 -2.96 32.54 36.31
C SER A 727 -3.59 33.92 36.16
N LYS A 728 -2.87 34.90 35.62
CA LYS A 728 -3.31 36.30 35.51
C LYS A 728 -3.70 36.71 34.10
N ILE A 729 -3.00 36.23 33.08
CA ILE A 729 -3.22 36.62 31.68
C ILE A 729 -4.43 35.88 31.12
N SER A 730 -5.37 36.61 30.53
CA SER A 730 -6.56 36.02 29.90
C SER A 730 -6.21 34.93 28.86
N ASN A 731 -7.05 33.91 28.76
CA ASN A 731 -6.89 32.78 27.84
C ASN A 731 -6.91 33.18 26.35
N GLU A 732 -7.43 34.37 26.03
CA GLU A 732 -7.52 34.88 24.65
C GLU A 732 -6.23 35.56 24.15
N ILE A 733 -5.25 35.75 25.04
CA ILE A 733 -4.03 36.50 24.75
C ILE A 733 -2.90 35.57 24.29
N MET A 734 -2.49 35.72 23.03
CA MET A 734 -1.53 34.83 22.36
C MET A 734 -0.42 35.58 21.60
N ASN A 735 -0.41 36.91 21.64
CA ASN A 735 0.59 37.75 20.97
C ASN A 735 0.77 39.08 21.72
N GLY A 736 1.87 39.78 21.44
CA GLY A 736 2.23 41.02 22.15
C GLY A 736 1.23 42.16 21.94
N ALA A 737 0.64 42.30 20.75
CA ALA A 737 -0.34 43.35 20.48
C ALA A 737 -1.63 43.16 21.29
N GLY A 738 -2.12 41.92 21.37
CA GLY A 738 -3.26 41.55 22.21
C GLY A 738 -2.94 41.73 23.69
N PHE A 739 -1.74 41.33 24.12
CA PHE A 739 -1.28 41.48 25.50
C PHE A 739 -1.29 42.94 25.95
N GLU A 740 -0.72 43.85 25.17
CA GLU A 740 -0.68 45.28 25.51
C GLU A 740 -2.06 45.92 25.56
N PHE A 741 -2.96 45.55 24.66
CA PHE A 741 -4.33 46.04 24.66
C PHE A 741 -5.08 45.59 25.92
N TRP A 742 -5.00 44.29 26.24
CA TRP A 742 -5.63 43.70 27.42
C TRP A 742 -5.06 44.27 28.73
N ARG A 743 -3.72 44.33 28.84
CA ARG A 743 -3.01 44.86 30.00
C ARG A 743 -3.42 46.30 30.32
N LYS A 744 -3.43 47.19 29.31
CA LYS A 744 -3.88 48.59 29.47
C LYS A 744 -5.33 48.72 29.91
N GLY A 745 -6.15 47.71 29.64
CA GLY A 745 -7.52 47.63 30.16
C GLY A 745 -7.52 47.37 31.66
N ILE A 746 -6.91 46.26 32.09
CA ILE A 746 -6.90 45.82 33.50
C ILE A 746 -6.16 46.81 34.41
N GLU A 747 -5.04 47.39 33.96
CA GLU A 747 -4.27 48.34 34.78
C GLU A 747 -4.98 49.67 35.07
N LYS A 748 -6.10 49.97 34.40
CA LYS A 748 -6.94 51.13 34.77
C LYS A 748 -7.60 50.94 36.12
N ASP A 749 -8.02 49.71 36.40
CA ASP A 749 -8.72 49.34 37.61
C ASP A 749 -7.74 48.83 38.68
N GLU A 750 -6.71 48.08 38.26
CA GLU A 750 -5.68 47.52 39.14
C GLU A 750 -4.26 47.80 38.61
N PRO A 751 -3.66 48.96 38.92
CA PRO A 751 -2.36 49.37 38.37
C PRO A 751 -1.18 48.45 38.69
N LYS A 752 -1.32 47.59 39.72
CA LYS A 752 -0.28 46.65 40.16
C LYS A 752 -0.58 45.19 39.80
N PHE A 753 -1.54 44.93 38.90
CA PHE A 753 -2.04 43.59 38.60
C PHE A 753 -0.92 42.59 38.21
N LEU A 754 0.03 42.99 37.37
CA LEU A 754 1.13 42.13 36.90
C LEU A 754 2.45 42.29 37.69
N PHE A 755 2.45 43.01 38.82
CA PHE A 755 3.66 43.21 39.62
C PHE A 755 3.93 41.96 40.47
N LEU A 756 5.15 41.42 40.36
CA LEU A 756 5.65 40.37 41.23
C LEU A 756 5.93 40.94 42.63
N SER A 757 5.64 40.13 43.65
CA SER A 757 5.96 40.42 45.04
C SER A 757 7.03 39.45 45.54
N LYS A 758 7.85 39.92 46.47
CA LYS A 758 8.86 39.08 47.13
C LYS A 758 8.19 37.91 47.86
N ASP A 759 7.05 38.15 48.50
CA ASP A 759 6.29 37.11 49.21
C ASP A 759 5.75 36.04 48.26
N TYR A 760 5.28 36.39 47.06
CA TYR A 760 4.82 35.38 46.08
C TYR A 760 5.98 34.49 45.60
N LEU A 761 7.16 35.07 45.38
CA LEU A 761 8.37 34.33 45.00
C LEU A 761 8.92 33.49 46.17
N MET A 762 8.60 33.83 47.43
CA MET A 762 9.09 33.12 48.62
C MET A 762 8.09 32.12 49.25
N GLN A 763 6.77 32.36 49.17
CA GLN A 763 5.73 31.50 49.76
C GLN A 763 5.59 30.14 49.06
N LYS A 764 5.85 30.06 47.76
CA LYS A 764 5.82 28.78 47.02
C LYS A 764 7.06 27.90 47.22
N ASN A 765 8.14 28.41 47.84
CA ASN A 765 9.32 27.60 48.18
C ASN A 765 9.27 27.01 49.61
N ALA A 766 8.35 27.46 50.47
CA ALA A 766 8.41 27.15 51.91
C ALA A 766 7.32 26.19 52.43
N ASP A 767 6.24 25.94 51.68
CA ASP A 767 5.06 25.22 52.22
C ASP A 767 4.95 23.72 51.85
N GLN A 768 5.91 23.11 51.15
CA GLN A 768 5.97 21.64 50.99
C GLN A 768 7.41 21.12 50.81
N ILE A 769 8.21 21.12 51.87
CA ILE A 769 9.35 20.19 51.99
C ILE A 769 9.27 19.57 53.37
N ASP A 770 8.35 18.62 53.51
CA ASP A 770 8.31 17.73 54.65
C ASP A 770 9.44 16.69 54.47
N GLY A 771 10.15 16.31 55.53
CA GLY A 771 11.18 15.25 55.48
C GLY A 771 10.64 13.88 55.02
N VAL A 772 9.33 13.78 54.83
CA VAL A 772 8.60 12.65 54.24
C VAL A 772 8.62 12.69 52.70
N GLN A 773 8.58 13.87 52.07
CA GLN A 773 8.55 14.00 50.60
C GLN A 773 9.94 13.85 49.97
N PHE A 774 10.97 14.34 50.67
CA PHE A 774 12.38 14.28 50.27
C PHE A 774 13.22 13.76 51.47
N PRO A 775 13.19 12.45 51.75
CA PRO A 775 13.93 11.88 52.88
C PRO A 775 15.44 11.96 52.67
N ASP A 776 16.20 12.16 53.75
CA ASP A 776 17.67 12.21 53.73
C ASP A 776 18.30 10.80 53.62
N GLN A 777 17.56 9.76 54.04
CA GLN A 777 18.01 8.36 54.03
C GLN A 777 16.86 7.41 53.73
N VAL A 778 17.18 6.29 53.06
CA VAL A 778 16.27 5.19 52.76
C VAL A 778 16.98 3.85 52.93
N LYS A 779 16.30 2.88 53.54
CA LYS A 779 16.82 1.52 53.67
C LYS A 779 16.41 0.66 52.47
N ARG A 780 17.38 0.02 51.80
CA ARG A 780 17.17 -0.86 50.65
C ARG A 780 17.98 -2.15 50.81
N ASN A 781 17.31 -3.31 50.87
CA ASN A 781 17.95 -4.62 51.08
C ASN A 781 18.99 -4.63 52.22
N ASN A 782 18.63 -4.08 53.38
CA ASN A 782 19.49 -3.91 54.56
C ASN A 782 20.64 -2.89 54.46
N VAL A 783 20.84 -2.22 53.33
CA VAL A 783 21.79 -1.11 53.18
C VAL A 783 21.11 0.23 53.49
N ASP A 784 21.75 1.04 54.33
CA ASP A 784 21.32 2.42 54.56
C ASP A 784 21.87 3.34 53.46
N VAL A 785 20.97 3.83 52.60
CA VAL A 785 21.29 4.67 51.45
C VAL A 785 20.99 6.13 51.78
N LYS A 786 21.99 7.00 51.68
CA LYS A 786 21.84 8.44 51.85
C LYS A 786 21.36 9.07 50.53
N LEU A 787 20.39 9.96 50.60
CA LEU A 787 19.84 10.64 49.43
C LEU A 787 20.28 12.10 49.43
N ASN A 788 20.88 12.55 48.33
CA ASN A 788 21.26 13.94 48.10
C ASN A 788 20.50 14.49 46.91
N TYR A 789 20.03 15.73 47.00
CA TYR A 789 19.23 16.37 45.96
C TYR A 789 20.01 17.55 45.39
N HIS A 790 20.21 17.57 44.06
CA HIS A 790 20.90 18.64 43.36
C HIS A 790 19.98 19.20 42.28
N PHE A 791 19.74 20.50 42.27
CA PHE A 791 18.81 21.13 41.32
C PHE A 791 19.55 22.16 40.48
N GLU A 792 20.03 21.73 39.32
CA GLU A 792 20.76 22.57 38.38
C GLU A 792 20.58 22.03 36.94
N PRO A 793 19.70 22.64 36.14
CA PRO A 793 19.41 22.15 34.79
C PRO A 793 20.66 22.00 33.92
N ASN A 794 20.85 20.79 33.37
CA ASN A 794 22.03 20.37 32.59
C ASN A 794 23.31 20.08 33.38
N HIS A 795 23.27 20.16 34.72
CA HIS A 795 24.36 19.62 35.54
C HIS A 795 24.32 18.08 35.51
N PRO A 796 25.47 17.38 35.44
CA PRO A 796 25.51 15.92 35.42
C PRO A 796 24.78 15.27 36.61
N MET A 797 24.86 15.90 37.79
CA MET A 797 24.23 15.42 39.04
C MET A 797 22.81 15.96 39.28
N ASP A 798 22.23 16.70 38.34
CA ASP A 798 20.85 17.22 38.45
C ASP A 798 19.86 16.08 38.76
N GLY A 799 19.00 16.30 39.75
CA GLY A 799 18.05 15.32 40.28
C GLY A 799 18.46 14.67 41.62
N LEU A 800 18.06 13.40 41.78
CA LEU A 800 18.27 12.60 42.99
C LEU A 800 19.57 11.79 42.87
N THR A 801 20.42 11.88 43.89
CA THR A 801 21.63 11.06 44.02
C THR A 801 21.50 10.11 45.21
N ALA A 802 21.58 8.81 44.94
CA ALA A 802 21.60 7.74 45.95
C ALA A 802 23.04 7.37 46.28
N SER A 803 23.44 7.56 47.53
CA SER A 803 24.81 7.39 48.03
C SER A 803 24.90 6.26 49.04
N PHE A 804 25.87 5.36 48.88
CA PHE A 804 26.07 4.22 49.78
C PHE A 804 27.55 3.80 49.83
N PRO A 805 27.98 3.13 50.91
CA PRO A 805 29.35 2.63 51.05
C PRO A 805 29.64 1.45 50.10
N TYR A 806 30.92 1.18 49.84
CA TYR A 806 31.37 0.14 48.91
C TYR A 806 30.72 -1.24 49.11
N HIS A 807 30.59 -1.71 50.35
CA HIS A 807 29.99 -3.03 50.66
C HIS A 807 28.48 -3.11 50.36
N GLY A 808 27.81 -1.97 50.21
CA GLY A 808 26.40 -1.88 49.82
C GLY A 808 26.17 -1.95 48.31
N LEU A 809 27.22 -1.78 47.50
CA LEU A 809 27.13 -1.66 46.04
C LEU A 809 26.53 -2.91 45.37
N SER A 810 26.85 -4.11 45.85
CA SER A 810 26.33 -5.38 45.30
C SER A 810 24.96 -5.80 45.84
N GLN A 811 24.52 -5.23 46.97
CA GLN A 811 23.26 -5.58 47.64
C GLN A 811 22.06 -4.73 47.17
N VAL A 812 22.35 -3.60 46.54
CA VAL A 812 21.36 -2.64 46.06
C VAL A 812 21.02 -2.90 44.58
N LYS A 813 19.73 -2.79 44.24
CA LYS A 813 19.20 -2.97 42.87
C LYS A 813 18.68 -1.65 42.31
N GLN A 814 18.95 -1.36 41.04
CA GLN A 814 18.56 -0.10 40.41
C GLN A 814 17.03 0.09 40.42
N GLU A 815 16.29 -0.99 40.21
CA GLU A 815 14.83 -1.01 40.16
C GLU A 815 14.20 -0.58 41.50
N SER A 816 14.95 -0.71 42.61
CA SER A 816 14.49 -0.30 43.95
C SER A 816 14.39 1.23 44.12
N PHE A 817 14.86 2.01 43.14
CA PHE A 817 14.76 3.47 43.07
C PHE A 817 13.85 3.95 41.93
N ASP A 818 13.19 3.06 41.19
CA ASP A 818 12.32 3.45 40.08
C ASP A 818 11.11 4.27 40.54
N TRP A 819 10.66 4.07 41.77
CA TRP A 819 9.60 4.88 42.38
C TRP A 819 10.05 6.30 42.77
N LEU A 820 11.35 6.62 42.67
CA LEU A 820 11.95 7.85 43.20
C LEU A 820 11.52 8.10 44.66
N VAL A 821 11.60 9.36 45.11
CA VAL A 821 11.01 9.80 46.38
C VAL A 821 9.61 10.37 46.17
N PRO A 822 8.76 10.44 47.21
CA PRO A 822 7.38 10.92 47.09
C PRO A 822 7.25 12.31 46.45
N GLY A 823 8.23 13.20 46.66
CA GLY A 823 8.26 14.54 46.06
C GLY A 823 8.48 14.55 44.54
N MET A 824 9.06 13.49 43.96
CA MET A 824 9.43 13.42 42.52
C MET A 824 8.57 12.46 41.70
N ILE A 825 7.89 11.49 42.35
CA ILE A 825 7.17 10.43 41.64
C ILE A 825 6.01 10.95 40.78
N ARG A 826 5.31 11.99 41.22
CA ARG A 826 4.19 12.58 40.47
C ARG A 826 4.64 13.17 39.13
N GLU A 827 5.79 13.84 39.13
CA GLU A 827 6.38 14.42 37.94
C GLU A 827 6.89 13.34 36.96
N LYS A 828 7.49 12.27 37.50
CA LYS A 828 7.89 11.08 36.71
C LYS A 828 6.70 10.48 35.96
N VAL A 829 5.59 10.19 36.67
CA VAL A 829 4.38 9.62 36.04
C VAL A 829 3.79 10.56 34.99
N LEU A 830 3.76 11.88 35.25
CA LEU A 830 3.28 12.87 34.28
C LEU A 830 4.10 12.84 32.99
N ASN A 831 5.43 12.81 33.09
CA ASN A 831 6.31 12.75 31.93
C ASN A 831 6.16 11.43 31.16
N VAL A 832 6.04 10.29 31.86
CA VAL A 832 5.75 9.01 31.20
C VAL A 832 4.40 9.06 30.45
N PHE A 833 3.35 9.62 31.05
CA PHE A 833 2.04 9.77 30.37
C PHE A 833 2.10 10.70 29.16
N LYS A 834 2.93 11.75 29.19
CA LYS A 834 3.16 12.62 28.02
C LYS A 834 3.84 11.86 26.87
N LEU A 835 4.72 10.92 27.18
CA LEU A 835 5.46 10.09 26.23
C LEU A 835 4.61 8.94 25.63
N LEU A 836 3.44 8.63 26.20
CA LEU A 836 2.55 7.59 25.66
C LEU A 836 2.00 7.94 24.26
N PRO A 837 1.75 6.93 23.40
CA PRO A 837 1.08 7.11 22.12
C PRO A 837 -0.27 7.83 22.28
N LYS A 838 -0.55 8.75 21.35
CA LYS A 838 -1.77 9.58 21.33
C LYS A 838 -3.09 8.81 21.60
N PRO A 839 -3.32 7.59 21.06
CA PRO A 839 -4.55 6.84 21.32
C PRO A 839 -4.71 6.37 22.77
N VAL A 840 -3.61 6.11 23.48
CA VAL A 840 -3.61 5.69 24.89
C VAL A 840 -3.67 6.93 25.79
N ARG A 841 -2.87 7.96 25.48
CA ARG A 841 -2.79 9.21 26.24
C ARG A 841 -4.12 9.96 26.32
N THR A 842 -4.88 10.00 25.22
CA THR A 842 -6.21 10.64 25.17
C THR A 842 -7.23 9.98 26.10
N GLN A 843 -7.13 8.67 26.31
CA GLN A 843 -8.01 7.92 27.23
C GLN A 843 -7.64 8.12 28.71
N LEU A 844 -6.42 8.58 28.98
CA LEU A 844 -5.94 8.88 30.33
C LEU A 844 -6.16 10.36 30.71
N THR A 845 -6.84 11.13 29.85
CA THR A 845 -7.11 12.57 30.07
C THR A 845 -8.40 12.74 30.88
N PRO A 846 -8.47 13.60 31.92
CA PRO A 846 -7.46 14.57 32.36
C PRO A 846 -6.31 13.95 33.17
N LEU A 847 -5.06 14.20 32.74
CA LEU A 847 -3.85 13.61 33.32
C LEU A 847 -3.68 13.87 34.82
N PRO A 848 -3.91 15.08 35.37
CA PRO A 848 -3.72 15.32 36.81
C PRO A 848 -4.59 14.42 37.69
N LYS A 849 -5.82 14.13 37.26
CA LYS A 849 -6.74 13.22 37.95
C LYS A 849 -6.26 11.78 37.85
N THR A 850 -5.92 11.33 36.64
CA THR A 850 -5.49 9.96 36.39
C THR A 850 -4.16 9.61 37.09
N ILE A 851 -3.23 10.56 37.18
CA ILE A 851 -1.98 10.41 37.94
C ILE A 851 -2.29 10.25 39.44
N THR A 852 -3.22 11.05 39.96
CA THR A 852 -3.64 10.94 41.37
C THR A 852 -4.31 9.59 41.64
N GLU A 853 -5.12 9.09 40.71
CA GLU A 853 -5.71 7.74 40.81
C GLU A 853 -4.64 6.63 40.82
N PHE A 854 -3.63 6.72 39.94
CA PHE A 854 -2.51 5.76 39.92
C PHE A 854 -1.76 5.75 41.26
N LEU A 855 -1.34 6.93 41.74
CA LEU A 855 -0.56 7.03 42.98
C LEU A 855 -1.30 6.56 44.24
N VAL A 856 -2.64 6.54 44.21
CA VAL A 856 -3.47 6.01 45.32
C VAL A 856 -3.65 4.50 45.23
N GLN A 857 -3.65 3.93 44.02
CA GLN A 857 -3.89 2.50 43.78
C GLN A 857 -2.63 1.66 43.71
N ALA A 858 -1.52 2.27 43.32
CA ALA A 858 -0.25 1.60 43.09
C ALA A 858 0.31 0.96 44.36
N ASP A 859 0.72 -0.31 44.25
CA ASP A 859 1.55 -0.95 45.26
C ASP A 859 3.03 -0.63 45.01
N THR A 860 3.61 0.20 45.88
CA THR A 860 5.01 0.64 45.78
C THR A 860 6.02 -0.47 46.09
N THR A 861 5.57 -1.65 46.52
CA THR A 861 6.45 -2.82 46.71
C THR A 861 6.71 -3.57 45.39
N ASN A 862 5.88 -3.35 44.36
CA ASN A 862 6.05 -3.92 43.03
C ASN A 862 6.97 -3.06 42.14
N ASN A 863 7.38 -3.60 40.99
CA ASN A 863 8.15 -2.83 40.02
C ASN A 863 7.29 -1.70 39.41
N PHE A 864 7.81 -0.46 39.43
CA PHE A 864 7.12 0.74 38.94
C PHE A 864 6.58 0.59 37.51
N ASN A 865 7.38 0.05 36.59
CA ASN A 865 6.99 -0.07 35.19
C ASN A 865 5.88 -1.11 35.00
N GLN A 866 5.89 -2.19 35.78
CA GLN A 866 4.84 -3.21 35.77
C GLN A 866 3.52 -2.65 36.33
N GLU A 867 3.58 -1.96 37.48
CA GLU A 867 2.42 -1.37 38.14
C GLU A 867 1.76 -0.30 37.24
N LEU A 868 2.57 0.57 36.64
CA LEU A 868 2.09 1.59 35.72
C LEU A 868 1.53 0.98 34.42
N THR A 869 2.15 -0.10 33.92
CA THR A 869 1.63 -0.85 32.77
C THR A 869 0.26 -1.44 33.07
N GLN A 870 0.11 -2.10 34.22
CA GLN A 870 -1.15 -2.70 34.63
C GLN A 870 -2.25 -1.64 34.74
N PHE A 871 -1.97 -0.52 35.42
CA PHE A 871 -2.91 0.59 35.55
C PHE A 871 -3.36 1.14 34.19
N ILE A 872 -2.42 1.37 33.26
CA ILE A 872 -2.74 1.85 31.90
C ILE A 872 -3.60 0.82 31.15
N ARG A 873 -3.27 -0.47 31.23
CA ARG A 873 -4.02 -1.55 30.57
C ARG A 873 -5.44 -1.66 31.11
N GLU A 874 -5.61 -1.56 32.42
CA GLU A 874 -6.93 -1.63 33.06
C GLU A 874 -7.83 -0.47 32.62
N LYS A 875 -7.28 0.76 32.57
CA LYS A 875 -7.97 1.99 32.16
C LYS A 875 -8.25 2.08 30.66
N THR A 876 -7.33 1.64 29.81
CA THR A 876 -7.37 1.90 28.35
C THR A 876 -7.65 0.67 27.49
N LYS A 877 -7.61 -0.53 28.08
CA LYS A 877 -7.66 -1.83 27.36
C LYS A 877 -6.59 -1.96 26.26
N SER A 878 -5.53 -1.16 26.32
CA SER A 878 -4.42 -1.23 25.39
C SER A 878 -3.51 -2.42 25.70
N THR A 879 -2.72 -2.85 24.72
CA THR A 879 -1.66 -3.86 24.91
C THR A 879 -0.32 -3.22 25.28
N LEU A 880 -0.29 -1.89 25.43
CA LEU A 880 0.91 -1.11 25.69
C LEU A 880 1.58 -1.55 27.00
N ARG A 881 2.91 -1.55 26.99
CA ARG A 881 3.77 -1.77 28.15
C ARG A 881 4.64 -0.54 28.35
N VAL A 882 4.79 -0.10 29.59
CA VAL A 882 5.80 0.86 29.99
C VAL A 882 7.09 0.08 30.15
N ASP A 883 8.07 0.34 29.29
CA ASP A 883 9.37 -0.33 29.29
C ASP A 883 10.51 0.71 29.37
N ALA A 884 11.75 0.23 29.42
CA ALA A 884 12.93 1.08 29.52
C ALA A 884 13.06 2.08 28.35
N THR A 885 12.54 1.76 27.16
CA THR A 885 12.61 2.66 25.98
C THR A 885 11.69 3.86 26.15
N LEU A 886 10.50 3.65 26.72
CA LEU A 886 9.56 4.73 27.02
C LEU A 886 10.13 5.66 28.12
N VAL A 887 10.85 5.10 29.08
CA VAL A 887 11.44 5.81 30.24
C VAL A 887 12.80 6.45 29.91
N LYS A 888 13.51 5.99 28.86
CA LYS A 888 14.80 6.54 28.39
C LYS A 888 14.72 8.04 28.05
N ASN A 889 13.57 8.49 27.57
CA ASN A 889 13.31 9.88 27.18
C ASN A 889 12.85 10.78 28.35
N LEU A 890 12.91 10.30 29.59
CA LEU A 890 12.67 11.15 30.75
C LEU A 890 13.76 12.23 30.88
N PRO A 891 13.40 13.45 31.36
CA PRO A 891 14.34 14.47 31.79
C PRO A 891 15.41 13.93 32.75
N MET A 892 16.61 14.51 32.70
CA MET A 892 17.76 14.03 33.48
C MET A 892 17.52 14.06 35.00
N HIS A 893 16.83 15.08 35.49
CA HIS A 893 16.52 15.22 36.93
C HIS A 893 15.53 14.19 37.46
N LEU A 894 14.82 13.45 36.59
CA LEU A 894 13.92 12.36 36.95
C LEU A 894 14.58 10.98 36.87
N LYS A 895 15.90 10.95 36.63
CA LYS A 895 16.74 9.76 36.67
C LYS A 895 17.64 9.84 37.89
N VAL A 896 17.85 8.69 38.55
CA VAL A 896 18.66 8.61 39.76
C VAL A 896 20.13 8.55 39.37
N ASN A 897 20.97 9.32 40.05
CA ASN A 897 22.41 9.18 40.03
C ASN A 897 22.83 8.29 41.21
N PHE A 898 23.82 7.43 41.01
CA PHE A 898 24.36 6.53 42.03
C PHE A 898 25.77 6.98 42.39
N MET A 899 26.07 7.01 43.69
CA MET A 899 27.35 7.49 44.22
C MET A 899 27.90 6.51 45.25
N ILE A 900 29.17 6.13 45.12
CA ILE A 900 29.90 5.44 46.18
C ILE A 900 30.56 6.49 47.06
N THR A 901 30.47 6.29 48.38
CA THR A 901 31.15 7.13 49.37
C THR A 901 32.10 6.32 50.25
N ASP A 902 33.13 6.96 50.80
CA ASP A 902 34.01 6.37 51.81
C ASP A 902 33.40 6.43 53.23
N ASP A 903 34.14 5.92 54.22
CA ASP A 903 33.73 5.89 55.63
C ASP A 903 33.58 7.30 56.26
N GLU A 904 34.14 8.34 55.64
CA GLU A 904 33.97 9.75 56.03
C GLU A 904 32.84 10.45 55.23
N GLY A 905 32.21 9.76 54.28
CA GLY A 905 31.12 10.26 53.44
C GLY A 905 31.58 11.06 52.22
N VAL A 906 32.86 10.96 51.84
CA VAL A 906 33.44 11.62 50.66
C VAL A 906 33.15 10.78 49.40
N GLU A 907 32.80 11.45 48.31
CA GLU A 907 32.55 10.83 47.00
C GLU A 907 33.79 10.09 46.49
N ILE A 908 33.61 8.83 46.11
CA ILE A 908 34.65 8.00 45.49
C ILE A 908 34.39 7.88 43.99
N ASP A 909 33.15 7.60 43.60
CA ASP A 909 32.76 7.56 42.20
C ASP A 909 31.24 7.73 42.02
N THR A 910 30.83 8.14 40.82
CA THR A 910 29.44 8.44 40.47
C THR A 910 29.07 7.97 39.06
N SER A 911 27.87 7.41 38.91
CA SER A 911 27.32 7.00 37.60
C SER A 911 25.80 7.10 37.58
N LYS A 912 25.21 7.23 36.38
CA LYS A 912 23.75 7.19 36.18
C LYS A 912 23.21 5.77 36.04
N LYS A 913 24.07 4.78 35.83
CA LYS A 913 23.68 3.37 35.81
C LYS A 913 24.40 2.65 36.93
N LEU A 914 23.61 2.03 37.81
CA LEU A 914 24.16 1.26 38.92
C LEU A 914 25.03 0.10 38.41
N SER A 915 24.65 -0.50 37.28
CA SER A 915 25.39 -1.59 36.63
C SER A 915 26.77 -1.16 36.13
N GLU A 916 26.92 0.08 35.65
CA GLU A 916 28.23 0.62 35.24
C GLU A 916 29.12 0.80 36.47
N LEU A 917 28.59 1.39 37.54
CA LEU A 917 29.29 1.54 38.81
C LEU A 917 29.69 0.18 39.43
N GLN A 918 28.79 -0.82 39.38
CA GLN A 918 29.05 -2.18 39.83
C GLN A 918 30.14 -2.88 39.00
N ALA A 919 30.19 -2.63 37.69
CA ALA A 919 31.19 -3.20 36.80
C ALA A 919 32.57 -2.53 36.99
N GLU A 920 32.62 -1.20 37.09
CA GLU A 920 33.86 -0.41 37.24
C GLU A 920 34.53 -0.63 38.61
N HIS A 921 33.73 -0.86 39.66
CA HIS A 921 34.22 -1.11 41.02
C HIS A 921 34.20 -2.58 41.42
N LYS A 922 34.00 -3.48 40.45
CA LYS A 922 33.96 -4.93 40.69
C LYS A 922 35.21 -5.41 41.41
N GLU A 923 36.40 -4.96 40.99
CA GLU A 923 37.68 -5.33 41.62
C GLU A 923 37.78 -4.86 43.07
N LYS A 924 37.34 -3.64 43.42
CA LYS A 924 37.38 -3.10 44.80
C LYS A 924 36.33 -3.69 45.73
N VAL A 925 35.12 -3.96 45.22
CA VAL A 925 34.10 -4.72 45.97
C VAL A 925 34.60 -6.13 46.25
N THR A 926 35.24 -6.73 45.24
CA THR A 926 35.91 -8.02 45.39
C THR A 926 37.08 -7.92 46.36
N GLU A 927 37.89 -6.84 46.37
CA GLU A 927 39.01 -6.61 47.31
C GLU A 927 38.55 -6.50 48.78
N VAL A 928 37.43 -5.80 49.04
CA VAL A 928 36.83 -5.68 50.39
C VAL A 928 36.26 -7.02 50.88
N ILE A 929 35.85 -7.90 49.96
CA ILE A 929 35.39 -9.27 50.24
C ILE A 929 36.57 -10.25 50.31
N GLU A 930 37.62 -10.08 49.49
CA GLU A 930 38.85 -10.88 49.43
C GLU A 930 39.73 -10.63 50.68
N GLU A 931 39.61 -9.47 51.34
CA GLU A 931 40.17 -9.27 52.69
C GLU A 931 39.48 -10.13 53.78
N MET A 932 38.33 -10.74 53.49
CA MET A 932 37.65 -11.69 54.36
C MET A 932 38.00 -13.13 53.96
N ALA A 933 39.02 -13.72 54.59
CA ALA A 933 39.39 -15.11 54.35
C ALA A 933 38.28 -16.07 54.84
N PHE A 934 37.44 -16.55 53.91
CA PHE A 934 36.60 -17.72 54.16
C PHE A 934 37.48 -18.98 54.04
N ASP A 935 37.49 -19.84 55.06
CA ASP A 935 38.37 -21.03 55.18
C ASP A 935 38.23 -22.10 54.06
N ILE A 936 37.46 -21.83 53.00
CA ILE A 936 37.17 -22.75 51.89
C ILE A 936 37.85 -22.37 50.56
N GLU A 937 38.42 -21.17 50.46
CA GLU A 937 39.00 -20.67 49.20
C GLU A 937 40.30 -21.40 48.82
N LYS A 938 40.46 -21.68 47.52
CA LYS A 938 41.63 -22.41 47.01
C LYS A 938 41.87 -22.15 45.53
N ASP A 939 43.04 -21.64 45.20
CA ASP A 939 43.43 -21.32 43.82
C ASP A 939 44.10 -22.50 43.10
N ASP A 940 44.26 -22.36 41.78
CA ASP A 940 45.03 -23.24 40.89
C ASP A 940 44.57 -24.72 40.86
N LEU A 941 43.27 -24.97 41.07
CA LEU A 941 42.72 -26.33 41.04
C LEU A 941 42.70 -26.89 39.61
N THR A 942 43.30 -28.07 39.44
CA THR A 942 43.25 -28.86 38.20
C THR A 942 42.39 -30.14 38.35
N PHE A 943 41.92 -30.39 39.55
CA PHE A 943 41.04 -31.49 39.95
C PHE A 943 40.00 -30.96 40.94
N TRP A 944 38.95 -31.75 41.21
CA TRP A 944 37.95 -31.40 42.22
C TRP A 944 38.61 -31.15 43.60
N PRO A 945 38.20 -30.12 44.37
CA PRO A 945 38.74 -29.82 45.69
C PRO A 945 38.61 -31.00 46.68
N GLU A 946 39.40 -31.00 47.76
CA GLU A 946 39.38 -32.10 48.73
C GLU A 946 38.06 -32.19 49.51
N HIS A 947 37.35 -31.07 49.63
CA HIS A 947 36.05 -30.95 50.28
C HIS A 947 34.95 -30.64 49.27
N ASP A 948 33.70 -30.95 49.64
CA ASP A 948 32.53 -30.58 48.84
C ASP A 948 32.29 -29.07 48.89
N VAL A 949 31.75 -28.50 47.81
CA VAL A 949 31.49 -27.07 47.67
C VAL A 949 30.06 -26.77 48.15
N PRO A 950 29.86 -26.13 49.33
CA PRO A 950 28.54 -25.88 49.88
C PRO A 950 27.82 -24.76 49.13
N GLU A 951 26.50 -24.65 49.31
CA GLU A 951 25.71 -23.64 48.60
C GLU A 951 25.92 -22.22 49.12
N LYS A 952 26.14 -22.08 50.43
CA LYS A 952 26.34 -20.81 51.14
C LYS A 952 27.35 -21.02 52.27
N VAL A 953 28.12 -20.00 52.60
CA VAL A 953 28.99 -19.91 53.78
C VAL A 953 28.72 -18.59 54.49
N SER A 954 28.92 -18.55 55.81
CA SER A 954 28.65 -17.35 56.62
C SER A 954 29.86 -16.99 57.49
N ALA A 955 30.12 -15.70 57.66
CA ALA A 955 31.15 -15.17 58.56
C ALA A 955 30.62 -13.95 59.34
N GLU A 956 31.13 -13.74 60.55
CA GLU A 956 30.67 -12.69 61.48
C GLU A 956 31.74 -11.60 61.65
N ARG A 957 31.39 -10.32 61.41
CA ARG A 957 32.29 -9.17 61.59
C ARG A 957 31.53 -8.00 62.21
N GLN A 958 32.08 -7.43 63.29
CA GLN A 958 31.49 -6.29 64.04
C GLN A 958 30.02 -6.46 64.47
N GLY A 959 29.57 -7.71 64.67
CA GLY A 959 28.21 -8.01 65.16
C GLY A 959 27.15 -8.19 64.07
N GLU A 960 27.55 -8.22 62.79
CA GLU A 960 26.68 -8.55 61.65
C GLU A 960 27.12 -9.84 60.94
N GLU A 961 26.12 -10.64 60.51
CA GLU A 961 26.30 -11.90 59.80
C GLU A 961 26.32 -11.65 58.29
N ILE A 962 27.42 -12.01 57.62
CA ILE A 962 27.62 -11.84 56.18
C ILE A 962 27.56 -13.21 55.50
N VAL A 963 26.77 -13.34 54.43
CA VAL A 963 26.54 -14.59 53.68
C VAL A 963 27.24 -14.53 52.32
N GLY A 964 28.07 -15.52 52.02
CA GLY A 964 28.75 -15.70 50.73
C GLY A 964 28.38 -17.02 50.03
N TYR A 965 28.68 -17.10 48.73
CA TYR A 965 28.30 -18.18 47.82
C TYR A 965 29.54 -18.79 47.15
N PRO A 966 30.02 -19.95 47.61
CA PRO A 966 31.18 -20.61 47.00
C PRO A 966 30.92 -21.08 45.57
N ALA A 967 31.86 -20.78 44.68
CA ALA A 967 31.82 -21.13 43.27
C ALA A 967 33.20 -21.58 42.77
N LEU A 968 33.19 -22.47 41.77
CA LEU A 968 34.39 -22.85 41.03
C LEU A 968 34.49 -21.87 39.86
N ILE A 969 35.49 -20.98 39.85
CA ILE A 969 35.65 -19.94 38.85
C ILE A 969 36.73 -20.39 37.85
N PRO A 970 36.44 -20.46 36.55
CA PRO A 970 37.40 -20.90 35.56
C PRO A 970 38.44 -19.80 35.25
N ASN A 971 39.71 -20.18 35.18
CA ASN A 971 40.79 -19.40 34.57
C ASN A 971 41.24 -20.04 33.26
N GLU A 972 42.27 -19.47 32.59
CA GLU A 972 42.76 -19.98 31.31
C GLU A 972 43.26 -21.45 31.36
N VAL A 973 43.84 -21.89 32.48
CA VAL A 973 44.50 -23.21 32.60
C VAL A 973 44.11 -24.00 33.85
N ASN A 974 43.33 -23.41 34.76
CA ASN A 974 42.94 -24.00 36.04
C ASN A 974 41.58 -23.42 36.48
N VAL A 975 41.16 -23.75 37.70
CA VAL A 975 39.92 -23.28 38.31
C VAL A 975 40.23 -22.86 39.73
N ASP A 976 39.66 -21.75 40.18
CA ASP A 976 39.77 -21.31 41.58
C ASP A 976 38.47 -21.58 42.30
N LEU A 977 38.53 -21.97 43.57
CA LEU A 977 37.38 -22.01 44.47
C LEU A 977 37.36 -20.70 45.24
N LYS A 978 36.42 -19.81 44.92
CA LYS A 978 36.25 -18.51 45.57
C LYS A 978 34.83 -18.33 46.10
N VAL A 979 34.66 -17.47 47.11
CA VAL A 979 33.36 -17.10 47.66
C VAL A 979 32.90 -15.78 47.04
N LEU A 980 31.73 -15.79 46.40
CA LEU A 980 31.15 -14.61 45.77
C LEU A 980 29.99 -14.06 46.62
N ASP A 981 29.65 -12.79 46.46
CA ASP A 981 28.53 -12.13 47.15
C ASP A 981 27.17 -12.31 46.45
N ASN A 982 27.16 -12.73 45.18
CA ASN A 982 25.96 -12.90 44.38
C ASN A 982 25.65 -14.38 44.05
N GLU A 983 24.49 -14.87 44.49
CA GLU A 983 24.05 -16.26 44.28
C GLU A 983 23.91 -16.65 42.79
N THR A 984 23.45 -15.73 41.96
CA THR A 984 23.17 -16.01 40.52
C THR A 984 24.48 -16.06 39.74
N GLU A 985 25.37 -15.10 40.00
CA GLU A 985 26.72 -15.09 39.41
C GLU A 985 27.53 -16.31 39.87
N ALA A 986 27.46 -16.67 41.16
CA ALA A 986 28.11 -17.86 41.70
C ALA A 986 27.64 -19.15 41.03
N LYS A 987 26.33 -19.32 40.79
CA LYS A 987 25.80 -20.49 40.07
C LYS A 987 26.32 -20.58 38.64
N SER A 988 26.33 -19.46 37.92
CA SER A 988 26.82 -19.39 36.53
C SER A 988 28.32 -19.68 36.44
N LEU A 989 29.14 -18.97 37.25
CA LEU A 989 30.58 -19.17 37.28
C LEU A 989 30.93 -20.59 37.71
N HIS A 990 30.26 -21.14 38.73
CA HIS A 990 30.46 -22.52 39.17
C HIS A 990 30.24 -23.54 38.05
N GLN A 991 29.20 -23.37 37.23
CA GLN A 991 28.98 -24.24 36.07
C GLN A 991 30.12 -24.16 35.05
N LEU A 992 30.63 -22.96 34.79
CA LEU A 992 31.78 -22.75 33.89
C LEU A 992 33.08 -23.31 34.49
N GLY A 993 33.29 -23.22 35.80
CA GLY A 993 34.42 -23.83 36.50
C GLY A 993 34.38 -25.35 36.45
N VAL A 994 33.20 -25.96 36.66
CA VAL A 994 33.03 -27.41 36.47
C VAL A 994 33.35 -27.82 35.02
N ARG A 995 32.93 -27.02 34.03
CA ARG A 995 33.27 -27.23 32.61
C ARG A 995 34.77 -27.16 32.37
N MET A 996 35.47 -26.21 32.98
CA MET A 996 36.93 -26.10 32.88
C MET A 996 37.64 -27.28 33.54
N LEU A 997 37.25 -27.69 34.75
CA LEU A 997 37.79 -28.92 35.37
C LEU A 997 37.57 -30.15 34.49
N LEU A 998 36.39 -30.30 33.89
CA LEU A 998 36.11 -31.40 32.96
C LEU A 998 37.00 -31.32 31.71
N THR A 999 37.19 -30.11 31.16
CA THR A 999 38.10 -29.84 30.03
C THR A 999 39.53 -30.29 30.36
N LEU A 1000 40.01 -30.00 31.57
CA LEU A 1000 41.33 -30.44 32.06
C LEU A 1000 41.42 -31.96 32.20
N GLN A 1001 40.36 -32.63 32.68
CA GLN A 1001 40.29 -34.10 32.74
C GLN A 1001 40.25 -34.77 31.35
N LEU A 1002 39.86 -34.02 30.31
CA LEU A 1002 39.75 -34.47 28.92
C LEU A 1002 40.83 -33.87 28.01
N LYS A 1003 41.85 -33.22 28.58
CA LYS A 1003 42.86 -32.40 27.87
C LYS A 1003 43.46 -33.08 26.63
N ASP A 1004 43.79 -34.38 26.71
CA ASP A 1004 44.44 -35.09 25.60
C ASP A 1004 43.49 -35.29 24.43
N ARG A 1005 42.20 -35.56 24.69
CA ARG A 1005 41.17 -35.67 23.66
C ARG A 1005 40.87 -34.31 23.03
N ILE A 1006 40.75 -33.26 23.85
CA ILE A 1006 40.46 -31.90 23.37
C ILE A 1006 41.62 -31.34 22.55
N LYS A 1007 42.88 -31.60 22.95
CA LYS A 1007 44.08 -31.19 22.21
C LYS A 1007 44.13 -31.84 20.82
N ILE A 1008 43.72 -33.11 20.70
CA ILE A 1008 43.61 -33.81 19.40
C ILE A 1008 42.51 -33.16 18.55
N LEU A 1009 41.33 -32.90 19.13
CA LEU A 1009 40.21 -32.25 18.43
C LEU A 1009 40.56 -30.83 17.95
N LYS A 1010 41.25 -30.03 18.78
CA LYS A 1010 41.76 -28.69 18.42
C LYS A 1010 42.67 -28.72 17.19
N LYS A 1011 43.51 -29.75 17.08
CA LYS A 1011 44.46 -29.89 15.97
C LYS A 1011 43.78 -30.40 14.70
N THR A 1012 42.90 -31.38 14.82
CA THR A 1012 42.25 -32.03 13.67
C THR A 1012 40.89 -32.60 14.06
N PRO A 1013 39.79 -31.81 13.95
CA PRO A 1013 38.46 -32.37 14.11
C PRO A 1013 38.21 -33.48 13.07
N PRO A 1014 37.46 -34.54 13.40
CA PRO A 1014 37.19 -35.60 12.45
C PRO A 1014 36.46 -35.09 11.20
N GLN A 1015 36.87 -35.60 10.05
CA GLN A 1015 36.34 -35.24 8.72
C GLN A 1015 36.44 -33.75 8.35
N PHE A 1016 37.24 -32.94 9.07
CA PHE A 1016 37.31 -31.49 8.87
C PHE A 1016 37.63 -31.09 7.42
N ASP A 1017 38.48 -31.84 6.72
CA ASP A 1017 38.81 -31.56 5.32
C ASP A 1017 37.58 -31.60 4.38
N ARG A 1018 36.51 -32.31 4.76
CA ARG A 1018 35.29 -32.42 3.94
C ARG A 1018 34.35 -31.22 4.08
N TYR A 1019 34.31 -30.59 5.25
CA TYR A 1019 33.39 -29.48 5.52
C TYR A 1019 34.08 -28.13 5.74
N GLY A 1020 35.30 -28.10 6.28
CA GLY A 1020 36.01 -26.87 6.62
C GLY A 1020 36.30 -25.98 5.42
N LEU A 1021 36.71 -26.54 4.28
CA LEU A 1021 36.94 -25.74 3.06
C LEU A 1021 35.62 -25.28 2.42
N SER A 1022 34.61 -26.15 2.43
CA SER A 1022 33.31 -25.90 1.80
C SER A 1022 32.51 -24.81 2.52
N LEU A 1023 32.61 -24.74 3.85
CA LEU A 1023 31.87 -23.76 4.67
C LEU A 1023 32.65 -22.45 4.91
N LYS A 1024 33.91 -22.36 4.45
CA LYS A 1024 34.77 -21.18 4.60
C LYS A 1024 34.15 -19.88 4.07
N THR A 1025 33.22 -19.96 3.13
CA THR A 1025 32.52 -18.79 2.58
C THR A 1025 31.74 -18.01 3.64
N TYR A 1026 31.22 -18.70 4.67
CA TYR A 1026 30.42 -18.09 5.73
C TYR A 1026 31.07 -18.18 7.10
N ILE A 1027 31.86 -19.22 7.38
CA ILE A 1027 32.45 -19.44 8.71
C ILE A 1027 33.96 -19.60 8.57
N GLU A 1028 34.72 -18.75 9.26
CA GLU A 1028 36.18 -18.88 9.30
C GLU A 1028 36.58 -20.24 9.89
N THR A 1029 37.63 -20.84 9.32
CA THR A 1029 37.98 -22.24 9.62
C THR A 1029 38.35 -22.47 11.08
N ASP A 1030 38.94 -21.47 11.74
CA ASP A 1030 39.33 -21.59 13.15
C ASP A 1030 38.13 -21.36 14.08
N ALA A 1031 37.22 -20.43 13.75
CA ALA A 1031 35.95 -20.26 14.45
C ALA A 1031 35.07 -21.54 14.36
N LEU A 1032 35.06 -22.22 13.22
CA LEU A 1032 34.35 -23.50 13.06
C LEU A 1032 34.95 -24.61 13.93
N LYS A 1033 36.28 -24.66 14.10
CA LYS A 1033 36.94 -25.64 14.99
C LYS A 1033 36.65 -25.33 16.45
N GLU A 1034 36.72 -24.06 16.85
CA GLU A 1034 36.42 -23.61 18.21
C GLU A 1034 34.98 -23.95 18.58
N ASN A 1035 34.02 -23.60 17.72
CA ASN A 1035 32.63 -23.93 17.95
C ASN A 1035 32.35 -25.44 17.97
N PHE A 1036 33.01 -26.22 17.11
CA PHE A 1036 32.92 -27.69 17.15
C PHE A 1036 33.29 -28.23 18.54
N ILE A 1037 34.33 -27.67 19.16
CA ILE A 1037 34.79 -28.10 20.48
C ILE A 1037 33.82 -27.66 21.57
N GLU A 1038 33.32 -26.43 21.51
CA GLU A 1038 32.34 -25.91 22.48
C GLU A 1038 31.08 -26.76 22.52
N ILE A 1039 30.51 -27.10 21.35
CA ILE A 1039 29.33 -27.97 21.25
C ILE A 1039 29.64 -29.35 21.83
N VAL A 1040 30.79 -29.93 21.46
CA VAL A 1040 31.21 -31.24 21.98
C VAL A 1040 31.35 -31.22 23.52
N LEU A 1041 31.87 -30.14 24.09
CA LEU A 1041 32.02 -30.01 25.54
C LEU A 1041 30.69 -29.79 26.25
N ASN A 1042 29.86 -28.87 25.77
CA ASN A 1042 28.56 -28.57 26.35
C ASN A 1042 27.65 -29.81 26.33
N GLU A 1043 27.57 -30.52 25.21
CA GLU A 1043 26.75 -31.74 25.11
C GLU A 1043 27.34 -32.94 25.86
N SER A 1044 28.65 -32.96 26.08
CA SER A 1044 29.26 -33.97 26.96
C SER A 1044 28.92 -33.76 28.43
N MET A 1045 28.45 -32.56 28.80
CA MET A 1045 27.96 -32.21 30.14
C MET A 1045 26.43 -32.30 30.31
N ASN A 1046 25.70 -32.54 29.22
CA ASN A 1046 24.25 -32.59 29.21
C ASN A 1046 23.73 -33.92 29.79
N TRP A 1047 23.77 -34.02 31.12
CA TRP A 1047 23.32 -35.16 31.93
C TRP A 1047 22.10 -34.79 32.79
N SER A 1048 21.36 -35.78 33.28
CA SER A 1048 20.08 -35.57 33.99
C SER A 1048 20.21 -35.13 35.46
N GLU A 1049 21.42 -34.88 35.95
CA GLU A 1049 21.70 -34.56 37.34
C GLU A 1049 22.11 -33.07 37.47
N PRO A 1050 21.93 -32.43 38.64
CA PRO A 1050 22.38 -31.06 38.88
C PRO A 1050 23.89 -30.90 38.67
N VAL A 1051 24.35 -29.66 38.42
CA VAL A 1051 25.79 -29.35 38.34
C VAL A 1051 26.49 -29.88 39.61
N PRO A 1052 27.55 -30.69 39.48
CA PRO A 1052 28.23 -31.27 40.62
C PRO A 1052 28.68 -30.20 41.61
N ARG A 1053 28.36 -30.40 42.89
CA ARG A 1053 28.94 -29.69 44.04
C ARG A 1053 29.75 -30.60 44.96
N THR A 1054 29.81 -31.89 44.62
CA THR A 1054 30.55 -32.91 45.38
C THR A 1054 31.51 -33.68 44.48
N LYS A 1055 32.59 -34.20 45.07
CA LYS A 1055 33.62 -34.95 44.33
C LYS A 1055 33.04 -36.17 43.62
N GLY A 1056 32.18 -36.92 44.31
CA GLY A 1056 31.56 -38.12 43.77
C GLY A 1056 30.64 -37.85 42.57
N ASN A 1057 29.93 -36.72 42.57
CA ASN A 1057 29.10 -36.34 41.43
C ASN A 1057 29.94 -35.85 40.24
N PHE A 1058 31.06 -35.16 40.49
CA PHE A 1058 31.97 -34.77 39.42
C PHE A 1058 32.63 -35.97 38.74
N GLU A 1059 33.06 -36.99 39.50
CA GLU A 1059 33.62 -38.22 38.93
C GLU A 1059 32.62 -39.00 38.06
N LYS A 1060 31.34 -39.00 38.45
CA LYS A 1060 30.25 -39.54 37.62
C LYS A 1060 30.09 -38.75 36.33
N LEU A 1061 30.10 -37.40 36.41
CA LEU A 1061 30.06 -36.52 35.23
C LEU A 1061 31.24 -36.80 34.28
N VAL A 1062 32.47 -36.94 34.80
CA VAL A 1062 33.66 -37.27 33.99
C VAL A 1062 33.49 -38.61 33.28
N THR A 1063 32.94 -39.62 33.96
CA THR A 1063 32.71 -40.95 33.37
C THR A 1063 31.63 -40.89 32.28
N PHE A 1064 30.55 -40.15 32.51
CA PHE A 1064 29.51 -39.89 31.52
C PHE A 1064 30.05 -39.16 30.29
N ALA A 1065 30.75 -38.04 30.50
CA ALA A 1065 31.33 -37.23 29.44
C ALA A 1065 32.34 -38.02 28.59
N LYS A 1066 33.19 -38.86 29.20
CA LYS A 1066 34.14 -39.73 28.46
C LYS A 1066 33.44 -40.70 27.50
N LYS A 1067 32.23 -41.16 27.83
CA LYS A 1067 31.42 -42.03 26.98
C LYS A 1067 30.66 -41.23 25.91
N ARG A 1068 30.02 -40.12 26.31
CA ARG A 1068 29.18 -39.28 25.46
C ARG A 1068 29.96 -38.53 24.38
N ILE A 1069 31.17 -38.07 24.71
CA ILE A 1069 31.98 -37.24 23.80
C ILE A 1069 32.25 -37.90 22.44
N GLY A 1070 32.44 -39.22 22.41
CA GLY A 1070 32.67 -39.96 21.16
C GLY A 1070 31.45 -39.99 20.24
N GLU A 1071 30.25 -40.15 20.81
CA GLU A 1071 28.98 -40.12 20.07
C GLU A 1071 28.75 -38.74 19.46
N VAL A 1072 28.91 -37.70 20.29
CA VAL A 1072 28.71 -36.29 19.89
C VAL A 1072 29.67 -35.88 18.78
N ILE A 1073 30.94 -36.25 18.87
CA ILE A 1073 31.95 -35.98 17.82
C ILE A 1073 31.52 -36.61 16.47
N ILE A 1074 31.05 -37.86 16.48
CA ILE A 1074 30.65 -38.56 15.25
C ILE A 1074 29.39 -37.93 14.66
N GLU A 1075 28.37 -37.68 15.48
CA GLU A 1075 27.10 -37.07 15.06
C GLU A 1075 27.32 -35.66 14.48
N LEU A 1076 28.13 -34.84 15.15
CA LEU A 1076 28.44 -33.48 14.73
C LEU A 1076 29.26 -33.47 13.42
N SER A 1077 30.30 -34.31 13.32
CA SER A 1077 31.14 -34.40 12.11
C SER A 1077 30.34 -34.86 10.89
N ASN A 1078 29.45 -35.84 11.07
CA ASN A 1078 28.59 -36.32 9.99
C ASN A 1078 27.59 -35.25 9.55
N SER A 1079 26.98 -34.54 10.52
CA SER A 1079 26.02 -33.46 10.23
C SER A 1079 26.69 -32.32 9.47
N LEU A 1080 27.86 -31.85 9.91
CA LEU A 1080 28.63 -30.80 9.22
C LEU A 1080 29.07 -31.22 7.82
N THR A 1081 29.44 -32.49 7.62
CA THR A 1081 29.76 -33.03 6.29
C THR A 1081 28.54 -32.98 5.36
N LEU A 1082 27.37 -33.39 5.83
CA LEU A 1082 26.13 -33.33 5.05
C LEU A 1082 25.67 -31.89 4.76
N ILE A 1083 25.90 -30.97 5.71
CA ILE A 1083 25.65 -29.53 5.52
C ILE A 1083 26.55 -28.98 4.41
N ALA A 1084 27.85 -29.28 4.45
CA ALA A 1084 28.81 -28.88 3.42
C ALA A 1084 28.45 -29.43 2.03
N GLU A 1085 28.06 -30.70 1.93
CA GLU A 1085 27.60 -31.32 0.68
C GLU A 1085 26.32 -30.64 0.15
N SER A 1086 25.38 -30.31 1.04
CA SER A 1086 24.13 -29.61 0.68
C SER A 1086 24.38 -28.18 0.21
N TYR A 1087 25.27 -27.45 0.89
CA TYR A 1087 25.68 -26.10 0.52
C TYR A 1087 26.39 -26.06 -0.84
N HIS A 1088 27.27 -27.02 -1.11
CA HIS A 1088 27.91 -27.16 -2.41
C HIS A 1088 26.87 -27.36 -3.52
N ALA A 1089 25.86 -28.21 -3.28
CA ALA A 1089 24.77 -28.45 -4.23
C ALA A 1089 23.91 -27.19 -4.48
N ILE A 1090 23.63 -26.37 -3.45
CA ILE A 1090 22.96 -25.08 -3.60
C ILE A 1090 23.79 -24.13 -4.47
N THR A 1091 25.10 -24.05 -4.23
CA THR A 1091 26.02 -23.20 -5.01
C THR A 1091 26.00 -23.58 -6.49
N LEU A 1092 25.94 -24.88 -6.81
CA LEU A 1092 25.78 -25.36 -8.18
C LEU A 1092 24.41 -25.00 -8.77
N ALA A 1093 23.33 -25.15 -8.00
CA ALA A 1093 21.97 -24.79 -8.43
C ALA A 1093 21.81 -23.27 -8.68
N LEU A 1094 22.44 -22.43 -7.86
CA LEU A 1094 22.46 -20.98 -8.06
C LEU A 1094 23.28 -20.56 -9.30
N LYS A 1095 24.32 -21.33 -9.65
CA LYS A 1095 25.10 -21.11 -10.87
C LYS A 1095 24.35 -21.55 -12.12
N SER A 1096 23.52 -22.60 -12.04
CA SER A 1096 22.73 -23.08 -13.18
C SER A 1096 21.50 -22.21 -13.47
N GLN A 1097 20.96 -21.51 -12.46
CA GLN A 1097 19.82 -20.60 -12.62
C GLN A 1097 20.27 -19.15 -12.91
N GLN A 1098 20.38 -18.80 -14.19
CA GLN A 1098 20.94 -17.50 -14.64
C GLN A 1098 20.02 -16.28 -14.40
N HIS A 1099 18.73 -16.46 -14.06
CA HIS A 1099 17.74 -15.37 -13.99
C HIS A 1099 16.77 -15.48 -12.80
N LEU A 1100 17.29 -15.67 -11.58
CA LEU A 1100 16.48 -15.47 -10.37
C LEU A 1100 16.22 -13.97 -10.13
N PRO A 1101 14.98 -13.54 -9.82
CA PRO A 1101 14.70 -12.16 -9.42
C PRO A 1101 15.51 -11.76 -8.19
N SER A 1102 15.88 -10.48 -8.09
CA SER A 1102 16.67 -9.95 -6.97
C SER A 1102 16.02 -10.24 -5.62
N THR A 1103 14.70 -10.10 -5.50
CA THR A 1103 13.96 -10.37 -4.26
C THR A 1103 14.03 -11.83 -3.80
N VAL A 1104 14.12 -12.78 -4.72
CA VAL A 1104 14.25 -14.21 -4.40
C VAL A 1104 15.70 -14.52 -4.03
N ARG A 1105 16.65 -13.88 -4.71
CA ARG A 1105 18.07 -14.01 -4.41
C ARG A 1105 18.41 -13.45 -3.04
N GLU A 1106 17.91 -12.26 -2.71
CA GLU A 1106 18.02 -11.65 -1.38
C GLU A 1106 17.45 -12.57 -0.29
N ASP A 1107 16.27 -13.16 -0.47
CA ASP A 1107 15.71 -14.10 0.52
C ASP A 1107 16.51 -15.41 0.65
N ILE A 1108 17.12 -15.90 -0.44
CA ILE A 1108 18.01 -17.07 -0.41
C ILE A 1108 19.27 -16.74 0.37
N ASP A 1109 19.88 -15.59 0.13
CA ASP A 1109 21.10 -15.13 0.79
C ASP A 1109 20.83 -14.90 2.29
N GLU A 1110 19.73 -14.21 2.65
CA GLU A 1110 19.26 -14.04 4.04
C GLU A 1110 19.05 -15.39 4.74
N GLN A 1111 18.46 -16.38 4.06
CA GLN A 1111 18.24 -17.71 4.63
C GLN A 1111 19.56 -18.48 4.86
N LEU A 1112 20.54 -18.31 3.96
CA LEU A 1112 21.85 -18.95 4.09
C LEU A 1112 22.66 -18.34 5.24
N GLU A 1113 22.66 -17.02 5.39
CA GLU A 1113 23.32 -16.33 6.52
C GLU A 1113 22.76 -16.80 7.87
N LEU A 1114 21.46 -17.05 7.95
CA LEU A 1114 20.78 -17.51 9.16
C LEU A 1114 21.00 -19.00 9.48
N LEU A 1115 21.20 -19.85 8.46
CA LEU A 1115 21.52 -21.28 8.63
C LEU A 1115 23.04 -21.55 8.75
N LEU A 1116 23.88 -20.62 8.32
CA LEU A 1116 25.34 -20.70 8.36
C LEU A 1116 25.93 -19.38 8.92
N PRO A 1117 25.67 -19.06 10.21
CA PRO A 1117 26.02 -17.77 10.79
C PRO A 1117 27.55 -17.59 10.93
N ALA A 1118 28.01 -16.35 10.81
CA ALA A 1118 29.44 -16.03 10.69
C ALA A 1118 30.09 -15.49 11.98
N TYR A 1119 29.32 -15.00 12.97
CA TYR A 1119 29.87 -14.06 13.96
C TYR A 1119 29.58 -14.32 15.45
N GLU A 1120 28.67 -15.23 15.87
CA GLU A 1120 28.32 -15.41 17.29
C GLU A 1120 28.23 -16.88 17.74
N PRO A 1121 29.06 -17.34 18.69
CA PRO A 1121 28.93 -18.66 19.32
C PRO A 1121 27.72 -18.75 20.28
N PRO A 1122 27.05 -19.91 20.41
CA PRO A 1122 27.29 -21.11 19.62
C PRO A 1122 26.72 -20.98 18.21
N LEU A 1123 27.57 -21.19 17.19
CA LEU A 1123 27.18 -21.08 15.77
C LEU A 1123 26.10 -22.12 15.40
N PHE A 1124 26.03 -23.23 16.12
CA PHE A 1124 25.02 -24.27 15.92
C PHE A 1124 24.43 -24.75 17.25
N VAL A 1125 23.10 -24.91 17.27
CA VAL A 1125 22.38 -25.63 18.32
C VAL A 1125 22.43 -27.14 18.01
N TYR A 1126 22.97 -27.93 18.94
CA TYR A 1126 23.25 -29.35 18.71
C TYR A 1126 22.03 -30.15 18.25
N ASP A 1127 20.89 -29.97 18.92
CA ASP A 1127 19.68 -30.72 18.58
C ASP A 1127 19.10 -30.40 17.21
N GLN A 1128 19.40 -29.22 16.68
CA GLN A 1128 18.86 -28.72 15.42
C GLN A 1128 19.77 -28.98 14.23
N ILE A 1129 21.08 -29.16 14.45
CA ILE A 1129 22.06 -29.31 13.38
C ILE A 1129 21.78 -30.50 12.45
N LYS A 1130 21.21 -31.59 12.98
CA LYS A 1130 20.79 -32.78 12.22
C LYS A 1130 19.71 -32.48 11.18
N HIS A 1131 18.99 -31.36 11.32
CA HIS A 1131 17.91 -30.94 10.41
C HIS A 1131 18.38 -29.97 9.33
N PHE A 1132 19.56 -29.37 9.47
CA PHE A 1132 20.09 -28.38 8.52
C PHE A 1132 20.26 -28.95 7.10
N PRO A 1133 20.77 -30.19 6.89
CA PRO A 1133 20.81 -30.78 5.56
C PRO A 1133 19.44 -30.81 4.87
N ARG A 1134 18.35 -31.03 5.63
CA ARG A 1134 16.98 -31.02 5.08
C ARG A 1134 16.51 -29.60 4.75
N TYR A 1135 16.80 -28.61 5.59
CA TYR A 1135 16.47 -27.21 5.30
C TYR A 1135 17.22 -26.70 4.07
N LEU A 1136 18.51 -27.02 3.94
CA LEU A 1136 19.32 -26.70 2.77
C LEU A 1136 18.85 -27.47 1.52
N ALA A 1137 18.47 -28.74 1.65
CA ALA A 1137 17.86 -29.47 0.54
C ALA A 1137 16.53 -28.84 0.08
N ALA A 1138 15.71 -28.34 1.00
CA ALA A 1138 14.48 -27.62 0.66
C ALA A 1138 14.77 -26.32 -0.11
N LEU A 1139 15.79 -25.58 0.30
CA LEU A 1139 16.27 -24.39 -0.39
C LEU A 1139 16.78 -24.72 -1.81
N ARG A 1140 17.55 -25.81 -1.95
CA ARG A 1140 18.00 -26.31 -3.26
C ARG A 1140 16.81 -26.64 -4.17
N ILE A 1141 15.84 -27.41 -3.67
CA ILE A 1141 14.63 -27.78 -4.42
C ILE A 1141 13.86 -26.54 -4.85
N ARG A 1142 13.75 -25.53 -3.99
CA ARG A 1142 13.13 -24.25 -4.31
C ARG A 1142 13.84 -23.57 -5.49
N ILE A 1143 15.17 -23.50 -5.46
CA ILE A 1143 15.99 -22.91 -6.53
C ILE A 1143 15.83 -23.70 -7.84
N GLU A 1144 15.94 -25.02 -7.78
CA GLU A 1144 15.83 -25.91 -8.95
C GLU A 1144 14.44 -25.85 -9.60
N LYS A 1145 13.38 -25.78 -8.78
CA LYS A 1145 11.98 -25.73 -9.25
C LYS A 1145 11.42 -24.32 -9.38
N TYR A 1146 12.24 -23.28 -9.16
CA TYR A 1146 11.78 -21.90 -9.12
C TYR A 1146 11.05 -21.51 -10.42
N THR A 1147 11.65 -21.83 -11.57
CA THR A 1147 11.12 -21.48 -12.89
C THR A 1147 9.72 -22.07 -13.13
N GLN A 1148 9.44 -23.25 -12.58
CA GLN A 1148 8.15 -23.94 -12.67
C GLN A 1148 7.12 -23.48 -11.63
N ARG A 1149 7.54 -22.78 -10.58
CA ARG A 1149 6.70 -22.47 -9.40
C ARG A 1149 6.65 -20.98 -9.04
N GLN A 1150 7.03 -20.07 -9.95
CA GLN A 1150 7.22 -18.63 -9.66
C GLN A 1150 6.02 -17.97 -8.94
N GLU A 1151 4.79 -18.18 -9.40
CA GLU A 1151 3.60 -17.58 -8.78
C GLU A 1151 3.34 -18.12 -7.37
N LYS A 1152 3.44 -19.44 -7.19
CA LYS A 1152 3.26 -20.10 -5.90
C LYS A 1152 4.39 -19.77 -4.92
N ASP A 1153 5.61 -19.61 -5.43
CA ASP A 1153 6.76 -19.15 -4.65
C ASP A 1153 6.52 -17.74 -4.14
N ALA A 1154 6.09 -16.82 -5.00
CA ALA A 1154 5.80 -15.43 -4.62
C ALA A 1154 4.68 -15.32 -3.57
N GLU A 1155 3.62 -16.12 -3.69
CA GLU A 1155 2.55 -16.17 -2.68
C GLU A 1155 3.06 -16.72 -1.34
N SER A 1156 3.78 -17.84 -1.38
CA SER A 1156 4.34 -18.50 -0.19
C SER A 1156 5.36 -17.60 0.52
N LEU A 1157 6.21 -16.93 -0.25
CA LEU A 1157 7.22 -16.00 0.24
C LEU A 1157 6.59 -14.78 0.92
N LYS A 1158 5.49 -14.24 0.38
CA LYS A 1158 4.79 -13.11 1.00
C LYS A 1158 4.24 -13.43 2.38
N GLY A 1159 3.64 -14.62 2.54
CA GLY A 1159 3.11 -15.08 3.83
C GLY A 1159 4.21 -15.30 4.87
N LEU A 1160 5.34 -15.85 4.42
CA LEU A 1160 6.52 -16.13 5.23
C LEU A 1160 7.27 -14.86 5.65
N LYS A 1161 7.56 -13.93 4.72
CA LYS A 1161 8.30 -12.68 4.99
C LYS A 1161 7.60 -11.86 6.07
N ARG A 1162 6.26 -11.80 6.05
CA ARG A 1162 5.46 -11.15 7.11
C ARG A 1162 5.71 -11.70 8.52
N LEU A 1163 5.94 -13.01 8.64
CA LEU A 1163 6.24 -13.65 9.94
C LEU A 1163 7.71 -13.47 10.32
N GLN A 1164 8.60 -13.58 9.34
CA GLN A 1164 10.03 -13.36 9.52
C GLN A 1164 10.35 -11.92 9.94
N ASP A 1165 9.74 -10.92 9.30
CA ASP A 1165 9.95 -9.51 9.63
C ASP A 1165 9.55 -9.20 11.09
N LYS A 1166 8.44 -9.81 11.57
CA LYS A 1166 8.01 -9.67 12.97
C LYS A 1166 8.99 -10.31 13.95
N TRP A 1167 9.54 -11.46 13.59
CA TRP A 1167 10.55 -12.14 14.39
C TRP A 1167 11.85 -11.33 14.42
N ILE A 1168 12.32 -10.83 13.28
CA ILE A 1168 13.50 -9.96 13.19
C ILE A 1168 13.33 -8.71 14.06
N GLU A 1169 12.20 -8.00 13.94
CA GLU A 1169 11.91 -6.79 14.74
C GLU A 1169 12.00 -7.07 16.25
N LYS A 1170 11.57 -8.25 16.72
CA LYS A 1170 11.63 -8.62 18.13
C LYS A 1170 13.00 -9.09 18.59
N VAL A 1171 13.73 -9.82 17.75
CA VAL A 1171 15.05 -10.36 18.11
C VAL A 1171 16.11 -9.26 18.10
N ILE A 1172 16.00 -8.27 17.20
CA ILE A 1172 16.88 -7.09 17.20
C ILE A 1172 16.82 -6.36 18.54
N ASP A 1173 15.64 -6.25 19.16
CA ASP A 1173 15.50 -5.60 20.47
C ASP A 1173 16.36 -6.29 21.55
N PHE A 1174 16.47 -7.63 21.56
CA PHE A 1174 17.31 -8.34 22.53
C PHE A 1174 18.80 -8.14 22.24
N VAL A 1175 19.19 -8.27 20.97
CA VAL A 1175 20.59 -8.12 20.53
C VAL A 1175 21.12 -6.70 20.75
N GLU A 1176 20.34 -5.66 20.42
CA GLU A 1176 20.76 -4.26 20.64
C GLU A 1176 20.92 -3.88 22.12
N ASN A 1177 20.32 -4.65 23.03
CA ASN A 1177 20.41 -4.43 24.47
C ASN A 1177 21.41 -5.37 25.17
N ASP A 1178 22.20 -6.16 24.43
CA ASP A 1178 23.07 -7.23 24.96
C ASP A 1178 22.31 -8.20 25.90
N GLU A 1179 21.01 -8.41 25.63
CA GLU A 1179 20.17 -9.35 26.37
C GLU A 1179 20.17 -10.73 25.69
N GLU A 1180 20.18 -11.78 26.51
CA GLU A 1180 20.07 -13.15 26.00
C GLU A 1180 18.71 -13.36 25.32
N VAL A 1181 18.74 -13.79 24.05
CA VAL A 1181 17.53 -14.06 23.27
C VAL A 1181 16.79 -15.25 23.89
N PRO A 1182 15.53 -15.09 24.34
CA PRO A 1182 14.82 -16.20 24.98
C PRO A 1182 14.62 -17.40 24.04
N ASP A 1183 14.78 -18.62 24.55
CA ASP A 1183 14.69 -19.88 23.81
C ASP A 1183 13.46 -19.98 22.88
N MET A 1184 12.31 -19.44 23.30
CA MET A 1184 11.10 -19.48 22.49
C MET A 1184 11.23 -18.75 21.14
N TYR A 1185 12.07 -17.71 21.06
CA TYR A 1185 12.35 -17.01 19.81
C TYR A 1185 13.34 -17.78 18.94
N VAL A 1186 14.28 -18.49 19.55
CA VAL A 1186 15.17 -19.44 18.87
C VAL A 1186 14.35 -20.61 18.28
N ASP A 1187 13.42 -21.17 19.04
CA ASP A 1187 12.48 -22.21 18.58
C ASP A 1187 11.59 -21.71 17.42
N PHE A 1188 11.15 -20.45 17.48
CA PHE A 1188 10.34 -19.85 16.42
C PHE A 1188 11.11 -19.70 15.11
N GLN A 1189 12.41 -19.38 15.17
CA GLN A 1189 13.29 -19.33 14.01
C GLN A 1189 13.33 -20.70 13.30
N TYR A 1190 13.42 -21.80 14.06
CA TYR A 1190 13.37 -23.14 13.49
C TYR A 1190 11.99 -23.52 12.96
N ALA A 1191 10.91 -23.04 13.59
CA ALA A 1191 9.56 -23.19 13.05
C ALA A 1191 9.38 -22.47 11.70
N LEU A 1192 10.05 -21.34 11.46
CA LEU A 1192 10.09 -20.70 10.15
C LEU A 1192 10.81 -21.56 9.11
N GLN A 1193 11.92 -22.21 9.48
CA GLN A 1193 12.62 -23.15 8.57
C GLN A 1193 11.76 -24.38 8.25
N GLU A 1194 11.02 -24.89 9.23
CA GLU A 1194 10.08 -25.99 9.03
C GLU A 1194 8.92 -25.59 8.10
N LEU A 1195 8.43 -24.34 8.23
CA LEU A 1195 7.42 -23.79 7.34
C LEU A 1195 7.97 -23.65 5.91
N ARG A 1196 9.24 -23.26 5.74
CA ARG A 1196 9.91 -23.21 4.42
C ARG A 1196 9.93 -24.59 3.75
N VAL A 1197 10.17 -25.68 4.50
CA VAL A 1197 10.05 -27.05 3.96
C VAL A 1197 8.63 -27.33 3.47
N SER A 1198 7.60 -27.00 4.27
CA SER A 1198 6.19 -27.20 3.93
C SER A 1198 5.74 -26.42 2.68
N LEU A 1199 6.26 -25.20 2.50
CA LEU A 1199 5.89 -24.32 1.40
C LEU A 1199 6.62 -24.67 0.10
N PHE A 1200 7.94 -24.89 0.17
CA PHE A 1200 8.79 -24.96 -1.01
C PHE A 1200 9.19 -26.39 -1.40
N ALA A 1201 9.25 -27.33 -0.45
CA ALA A 1201 9.77 -28.68 -0.66
C ALA A 1201 8.98 -29.77 0.09
N GLN A 1202 7.67 -29.86 -0.18
CA GLN A 1202 6.74 -30.81 0.45
C GLN A 1202 7.19 -32.28 0.39
N GLU A 1203 7.95 -32.65 -0.65
CA GLU A 1203 8.50 -33.99 -0.84
C GLU A 1203 9.50 -34.42 0.25
N LEU A 1204 10.13 -33.48 0.95
CA LEU A 1204 11.05 -33.78 2.05
C LEU A 1204 10.34 -34.12 3.37
N LYS A 1205 9.02 -33.86 3.45
CA LYS A 1205 8.17 -33.96 4.65
C LYS A 1205 8.64 -33.09 5.82
N THR A 1206 7.68 -32.69 6.66
CA THR A 1206 7.94 -31.87 7.84
C THR A 1206 8.12 -32.73 9.10
N LEU A 1207 8.91 -32.26 10.07
CA LEU A 1207 9.14 -32.96 11.35
C LEU A 1207 7.86 -33.07 12.17
N TYR A 1208 7.06 -32.02 12.14
CA TYR A 1208 5.75 -31.97 12.74
C TYR A 1208 4.78 -31.23 11.81
N PRO A 1209 3.46 -31.39 11.99
CA PRO A 1209 2.49 -30.73 11.13
C PRO A 1209 2.53 -29.21 11.30
N ILE A 1210 3.02 -28.50 10.29
CA ILE A 1210 3.18 -27.03 10.29
C ILE A 1210 2.43 -26.38 9.13
N SER A 1211 1.94 -25.16 9.36
CA SER A 1211 1.31 -24.32 8.33
C SER A 1211 1.42 -22.86 8.76
N GLN A 1212 1.26 -21.93 7.82
CA GLN A 1212 1.35 -20.50 8.10
C GLN A 1212 0.41 -20.07 9.25
N LYS A 1213 -0.82 -20.60 9.30
CA LYS A 1213 -1.79 -20.32 10.39
C LYS A 1213 -1.31 -20.80 11.76
N ARG A 1214 -0.59 -21.93 11.82
CA ARG A 1214 -0.07 -22.48 13.08
C ARG A 1214 1.10 -21.66 13.59
N VAL A 1215 1.99 -21.22 12.70
CA VAL A 1215 3.11 -20.35 13.05
C VAL A 1215 2.60 -18.96 13.47
N GLU A 1216 1.58 -18.42 12.81
CA GLU A 1216 0.90 -17.18 13.24
C GLU A 1216 0.28 -17.30 14.64
N LYS A 1217 -0.31 -18.45 14.94
CA LYS A 1217 -0.87 -18.72 16.27
C LYS A 1217 0.24 -18.85 17.32
N GLN A 1218 1.32 -19.58 17.02
CA GLN A 1218 2.48 -19.71 17.89
C GLN A 1218 3.09 -18.34 18.22
N TRP A 1219 3.24 -17.47 17.20
CA TRP A 1219 3.68 -16.09 17.38
C TRP A 1219 2.78 -15.31 18.34
N TYR A 1220 1.46 -15.43 18.16
CA TYR A 1220 0.50 -14.74 19.03
C TYR A 1220 0.55 -15.24 20.48
N GLU A 1221 0.70 -16.55 20.68
CA GLU A 1221 0.82 -17.15 22.03
C GLU A 1221 2.15 -16.78 22.71
N MET A 1222 3.23 -16.65 21.96
CA MET A 1222 4.52 -16.15 22.48
C MET A 1222 4.41 -14.70 22.94
N MET A 1223 3.73 -13.84 22.18
CA MET A 1223 3.56 -12.42 22.55
C MET A 1223 2.65 -12.17 23.75
N LEU A 1224 1.93 -13.19 24.22
CA LEU A 1224 1.07 -13.13 25.41
C LEU A 1224 1.78 -13.58 26.70
N LYS A 1225 2.88 -14.32 26.57
CA LYS A 1225 3.77 -14.71 27.67
C LYS A 1225 4.83 -13.64 27.87
#